data_AF-A0A7W1JMB9-F1
#
_entry.id   AF-A0A7W1JMB9-F1
#
_cell.length_a   1.000
_cell.length_b   1.000
_cell.length_c   1.000
_cell.angle_alpha   90.00
_cell.angle_beta   90.00
_cell.angle_gamma   90.00
#
_symmetry.space_group_name_H-M   'P 1'
#
loop_
_entity.id
_entity.type
_entity.pdbx_description
1 polymer ?
#
loop_
_entity_poly.entity_id
_entity_poly.type
_entity_poly.pdbx_seq_one_letter_code
_entity_poly.pdbx_strand_id
1 'polypeptide(L)'
;MTKESKKSGTAGLSDKENSKSLSDFMPKADQFPEIDKIIRSFRENNFLDLSLRKRFKVINQTLCKLIQDAPSNAFLLSAVLDYIDRVNKENVLEDIINLASFEFWLNHFSELSENENYLIRSKIVGKSIPRGDYQGLFPIGMDRTFTGSHFVAAHLSPDVDTMIASFWGWMDAFAARIGTGLHIWSLPGGPPDSPITAIIREMFGKYTFDYLARTSLTLTLTSMDLVTQKSLTKEMGNRMAWELDHRTHQDKAVILVDENGHYLGDWRISDVELVRPIVIAFKSCLHWFENNLLNKLIALFAKQNLKLTDLPSFNASVFDVKIKDCVPAQEFTERQKNDLDDFFHQLLGLENGLDSTFRDLNRTLDALSLPDMLKFQKEIENISKSSLFDSNGHLIEDRPKIFHYLDKIIKDLDRSIHQVRNYVERLDIVLGIKHKVLNLPHLYLTLRSDVEEMRQKIQHHDFLTVIVNDKSTNSLFPVGIVRSADLRKTGLGTVSLRDFCNLEEVKMASYLEVISVIDHHKSSLKTNSAPSALISDAQSCNVLLAEQAFIINDRFSLGGMTSSEIDKQIEKMSQAPISASQTRILRRLLQRRTAAHHIGNVFYINSNREFNEYLSFLHAILDDTDLLTKVSNRDVECLAQILNRLKSLSLKEEIEVVNFDDIPKDRNYAKTAAQRILKNPDMYSLYKKTYDYRESEVESNLKQCSEGKYSNIFLDTKVQNGCARVGQTKIFASNFDSFVRYTDGIRTSWLKQAQEVNKEYPEIDLHIHMVSTIASAEEVYHNQIGPYKHQDELWFWISDTQQAYDHLASFLGNFKNVAENFRDKDMHVEFIGPNADEYAQIFQQNFLNIPRKIAKDFQKGLPLAILRIKPGSVNSRKSMITPFIPRIIP
;
A
#
# COMPACT_ATOMS: atom_id res chain seq x y z
N MET A 1 -30.11 -75.32 20.35
CA MET A 1 -29.91 -74.24 21.35
C MET A 1 -28.40 -74.11 21.51
N THR A 2 -27.69 -73.10 21.02
CA THR A 2 -27.82 -71.64 21.16
C THR A 2 -27.08 -70.99 19.98
N LYS A 3 -27.58 -69.86 19.44
CA LYS A 3 -26.92 -69.08 18.39
C LYS A 3 -26.20 -67.87 19.01
N GLU A 4 -24.91 -67.75 18.73
CA GLU A 4 -24.10 -66.56 18.97
C GLU A 4 -24.50 -65.42 18.01
N SER A 5 -24.66 -64.21 18.54
CA SER A 5 -24.78 -62.98 17.76
C SER A 5 -23.52 -62.12 17.94
N LYS A 6 -22.70 -62.04 16.90
CA LYS A 6 -21.65 -61.02 16.75
C LYS A 6 -22.31 -59.64 16.56
N LYS A 7 -22.15 -58.73 17.51
CA LYS A 7 -22.37 -57.29 17.31
C LYS A 7 -21.15 -56.70 16.63
N SER A 8 -21.33 -56.21 15.40
CA SER A 8 -20.38 -55.43 14.63
C SER A 8 -20.16 -54.05 15.26
N GLY A 9 -18.90 -53.72 15.54
CA GLY A 9 -18.47 -52.40 15.95
C GLY A 9 -18.39 -51.44 14.77
N THR A 10 -19.25 -50.43 14.76
CA THR A 10 -19.16 -49.22 13.92
C THR A 10 -19.73 -48.02 14.69
N ALA A 11 -19.27 -47.82 15.93
CA ALA A 11 -19.62 -46.64 16.75
C ALA A 11 -18.38 -45.92 17.33
N GLY A 12 -17.17 -46.28 16.89
CA GLY A 12 -15.92 -45.84 17.54
C GLY A 12 -15.13 -44.72 16.85
N LEU A 13 -15.58 -44.19 15.71
CA LEU A 13 -14.83 -43.19 14.93
C LEU A 13 -15.44 -41.78 14.98
N SER A 14 -16.76 -41.61 15.07
CA SER A 14 -17.40 -40.28 15.16
C SER A 14 -17.19 -39.58 16.50
N ASP A 15 -17.11 -40.32 17.60
CA ASP A 15 -16.95 -39.74 18.94
C ASP A 15 -15.53 -39.25 19.23
N LYS A 16 -14.52 -39.72 18.48
CA LYS A 16 -13.12 -39.26 18.58
C LYS A 16 -12.83 -37.99 17.77
N GLU A 17 -13.60 -37.70 16.72
CA GLU A 17 -13.45 -36.45 15.95
C GLU A 17 -14.20 -35.28 16.60
N ASN A 18 -15.33 -35.55 17.26
CA ASN A 18 -16.08 -34.56 18.04
C ASN A 18 -15.35 -34.06 19.31
N SER A 19 -14.24 -34.70 19.72
CA SER A 19 -13.45 -34.29 20.88
C SER A 19 -12.33 -33.29 20.57
N LYS A 20 -12.09 -32.92 19.30
CA LYS A 20 -11.08 -31.92 18.93
C LYS A 20 -11.61 -30.51 19.19
N SER A 21 -10.78 -29.70 19.84
CA SER A 21 -11.08 -28.30 20.18
C SER A 21 -10.81 -27.37 18.99
N LEU A 22 -11.43 -26.20 18.94
CA LEU A 22 -11.16 -25.22 17.86
C LEU A 22 -9.69 -24.80 17.77
N SER A 23 -8.95 -24.78 18.89
CA SER A 23 -7.51 -24.48 18.87
C SER A 23 -6.66 -25.51 18.12
N ASP A 24 -7.16 -26.73 17.91
CA ASP A 24 -6.45 -27.78 17.16
C ASP A 24 -6.45 -27.53 15.65
N PHE A 25 -7.31 -26.62 15.18
CA PHE A 25 -7.50 -26.28 13.77
C PHE A 25 -6.82 -24.97 13.38
N MET A 26 -5.87 -24.49 14.18
CA MET A 26 -5.17 -23.24 13.88
C MET A 26 -4.48 -23.31 12.51
N PRO A 27 -4.75 -22.34 11.61
CA PRO A 27 -4.18 -22.32 10.28
C PRO A 27 -2.66 -22.14 10.36
N LYS A 28 -1.95 -22.75 9.41
CA LYS A 28 -0.52 -22.51 9.22
C LYS A 28 -0.32 -21.82 7.88
N ALA A 29 0.70 -20.98 7.79
CA ALA A 29 1.08 -20.36 6.53
C ALA A 29 1.42 -21.44 5.47
N ASP A 30 0.73 -21.37 4.34
CA ASP A 30 0.97 -22.23 3.17
C ASP A 30 2.13 -21.70 2.32
N GLN A 31 2.73 -22.59 1.52
CA GLN A 31 3.80 -22.28 0.56
C GLN A 31 3.48 -22.87 -0.82
N PHE A 32 4.02 -22.28 -1.88
CA PHE A 32 3.90 -22.88 -3.22
C PHE A 32 4.70 -24.19 -3.32
N PRO A 33 4.21 -25.19 -4.06
CA PRO A 33 4.98 -26.39 -4.38
C PRO A 33 6.27 -26.04 -5.13
N GLU A 34 7.34 -26.80 -4.87
CA GLU A 34 8.67 -26.63 -5.51
C GLU A 34 9.30 -25.22 -5.38
N ILE A 35 8.86 -24.40 -4.42
CA ILE A 35 9.35 -23.01 -4.24
C ILE A 35 10.88 -22.92 -4.16
N ASP A 36 11.55 -23.85 -3.49
CA ASP A 36 13.02 -23.86 -3.35
C ASP A 36 13.73 -23.98 -4.70
N LYS A 37 13.18 -24.76 -5.63
CA LYS A 37 13.74 -24.93 -6.98
C LYS A 37 13.60 -23.64 -7.78
N ILE A 38 12.46 -22.97 -7.66
CA ILE A 38 12.19 -21.69 -8.32
C ILE A 38 13.14 -20.61 -7.79
N ILE A 39 13.27 -20.48 -6.47
CA ILE A 39 14.16 -19.48 -5.86
C ILE A 39 15.62 -19.75 -6.25
N ARG A 40 16.07 -21.02 -6.31
CA ARG A 40 17.41 -21.36 -6.80
C ARG A 40 17.65 -20.94 -8.25
N SER A 41 16.63 -20.99 -9.11
CA SER A 41 16.78 -20.56 -10.51
C SER A 41 17.11 -19.06 -10.63
N PHE A 42 16.73 -18.23 -9.65
CA PHE A 42 17.10 -16.81 -9.62
C PHE A 42 18.56 -16.56 -9.20
N ARG A 43 19.30 -17.60 -8.81
CA ARG A 43 20.75 -17.54 -8.55
C ARG A 43 21.59 -17.93 -9.75
N GLU A 44 20.97 -18.44 -10.80
CA GLU A 44 21.68 -18.87 -12.00
C GLU A 44 22.16 -17.66 -12.81
N ASN A 45 23.34 -17.79 -13.44
CA ASN A 45 23.95 -16.70 -14.21
C ASN A 45 23.06 -16.22 -15.36
N ASN A 46 22.32 -17.12 -16.01
CA ASN A 46 21.35 -16.77 -17.05
C ASN A 46 20.31 -15.72 -16.60
N PHE A 47 19.91 -15.74 -15.33
CA PHE A 47 18.96 -14.80 -14.73
C PHE A 47 19.68 -13.56 -14.22
N LEU A 48 20.85 -13.73 -13.58
CA LEU A 48 21.66 -12.61 -13.11
C LEU A 48 22.26 -11.77 -14.25
N ASP A 49 22.41 -12.32 -15.46
CA ASP A 49 22.86 -11.56 -16.63
C ASP A 49 21.72 -10.69 -17.23
N LEU A 50 20.47 -10.90 -16.79
CA LEU A 50 19.36 -10.05 -17.19
C LEU A 50 19.44 -8.68 -16.52
N SER A 51 18.99 -7.64 -17.23
CA SER A 51 18.78 -6.31 -16.63
C SER A 51 17.75 -6.37 -15.50
N LEU A 52 17.85 -5.45 -14.53
CA LEU A 52 16.94 -5.40 -13.36
C LEU A 52 15.47 -5.44 -13.75
N ARG A 53 15.09 -4.74 -14.82
CA ARG A 53 13.73 -4.75 -15.37
C ARG A 53 13.31 -6.13 -15.87
N LYS A 54 14.19 -6.84 -16.59
CA LYS A 54 13.90 -8.19 -17.08
C LYS A 54 13.78 -9.17 -15.91
N ARG A 55 14.64 -9.05 -14.89
CA ARG A 55 14.52 -9.81 -13.63
C ARG A 55 13.18 -9.54 -12.94
N PHE A 56 12.80 -8.27 -12.76
CA PHE A 56 11.51 -7.88 -12.18
C PHE A 56 10.34 -8.47 -12.96
N LYS A 57 10.37 -8.42 -14.30
CA LYS A 57 9.35 -9.04 -15.15
C LYS A 57 9.29 -10.56 -14.92
N VAL A 58 10.42 -11.26 -14.95
CA VAL A 58 10.48 -12.74 -14.79
C VAL A 58 9.98 -13.16 -13.41
N ILE A 59 10.36 -12.46 -12.35
CA ILE A 59 9.89 -12.73 -10.97
C ILE A 59 8.36 -12.63 -10.91
N ASN A 60 7.78 -11.52 -11.35
CA ASN A 60 6.33 -11.34 -11.27
C ASN A 60 5.56 -12.27 -12.22
N GLN A 61 6.11 -12.58 -13.41
CA GLN A 61 5.53 -13.59 -14.30
C GLN A 61 5.53 -14.98 -13.67
N THR A 62 6.61 -15.34 -12.96
CA THR A 62 6.70 -16.61 -12.24
C THR A 62 5.66 -16.69 -11.13
N LEU A 63 5.52 -15.63 -10.32
CA LEU A 63 4.48 -15.56 -9.29
C LEU A 63 3.06 -15.65 -9.88
N CYS A 64 2.79 -14.91 -10.95
CA CYS A 64 1.51 -14.96 -11.64
C CYS A 64 1.19 -16.37 -12.14
N LYS A 65 2.16 -17.05 -12.73
CA LYS A 65 2.01 -18.44 -13.20
C LYS A 65 1.71 -19.41 -12.05
N LEU A 66 2.42 -19.29 -10.92
CA LEU A 66 2.15 -20.11 -9.74
C LEU A 66 0.71 -19.95 -9.23
N ILE A 67 0.16 -18.74 -9.30
CA ILE A 67 -1.24 -18.46 -8.94
C ILE A 67 -2.21 -19.04 -9.98
N GLN A 68 -1.88 -18.97 -11.28
CA GLN A 68 -2.69 -19.55 -12.35
C GLN A 68 -2.76 -21.08 -12.24
N ASP A 69 -1.62 -21.73 -11.97
CA ASP A 69 -1.48 -23.19 -11.88
C ASP A 69 -2.11 -23.77 -10.60
N ALA A 70 -2.35 -22.95 -9.58
CA ALA A 70 -3.06 -23.37 -8.36
C ALA A 70 -4.53 -23.76 -8.63
N PRO A 71 -5.18 -24.56 -7.76
CA PRO A 71 -6.58 -24.92 -7.89
C PRO A 71 -7.51 -23.70 -8.09
N SER A 72 -8.66 -23.91 -8.75
CA SER A 72 -9.63 -22.83 -8.99
C SER A 72 -10.10 -22.18 -7.69
N ASN A 73 -10.47 -23.01 -6.70
CA ASN A 73 -10.77 -22.60 -5.34
C ASN A 73 -9.51 -22.69 -4.47
N ALA A 74 -8.70 -21.62 -4.47
CA ALA A 74 -7.47 -21.53 -3.70
C ALA A 74 -7.47 -20.27 -2.82
N PHE A 75 -6.76 -20.32 -1.70
CA PHE A 75 -6.46 -19.16 -0.86
C PHE A 75 -4.94 -19.06 -0.70
N LEU A 76 -4.31 -18.11 -1.42
CA LEU A 76 -2.86 -18.13 -1.64
C LEU A 76 -2.10 -16.99 -0.98
N LEU A 77 -2.75 -16.14 -0.17
CA LEU A 77 -2.11 -14.96 0.42
C LEU A 77 -0.78 -15.30 1.13
N SER A 78 -0.78 -16.31 2.00
CA SER A 78 0.44 -16.72 2.72
C SER A 78 1.53 -17.23 1.79
N ALA A 79 1.17 -18.01 0.76
CA ALA A 79 2.11 -18.55 -0.21
C ALA A 79 2.73 -17.45 -1.09
N VAL A 80 1.94 -16.43 -1.43
CA VAL A 80 2.41 -15.24 -2.16
C VAL A 80 3.39 -14.43 -1.30
N LEU A 81 3.08 -14.25 -0.01
CA LEU A 81 3.97 -13.54 0.92
C LEU A 81 5.27 -14.30 1.17
N ASP A 82 5.22 -15.62 1.31
CA ASP A 82 6.42 -16.48 1.41
C ASP A 82 7.29 -16.39 0.15
N TYR A 83 6.68 -16.39 -1.04
CA TYR A 83 7.40 -16.18 -2.30
C TYR A 83 8.12 -14.83 -2.32
N ILE A 84 7.40 -13.73 -1.99
CA ILE A 84 7.96 -12.38 -1.97
C ILE A 84 9.12 -12.29 -0.98
N ASP A 85 8.95 -12.83 0.23
CA ASP A 85 10.00 -12.86 1.25
C ASP A 85 11.27 -13.56 0.77
N ARG A 86 11.12 -14.74 0.17
CA ARG A 86 12.24 -15.52 -0.33
C ARG A 86 12.98 -14.79 -1.45
N VAL A 87 12.25 -14.18 -2.39
CA VAL A 87 12.89 -13.38 -3.46
C VAL A 87 13.65 -12.18 -2.90
N ASN A 88 13.07 -11.45 -1.94
CA ASN A 88 13.74 -10.31 -1.32
C ASN A 88 15.04 -10.72 -0.60
N LYS A 89 15.06 -11.89 0.05
CA LYS A 89 16.27 -12.43 0.69
C LYS A 89 17.39 -12.78 -0.29
N GLU A 90 17.07 -13.07 -1.55
CA GLU A 90 18.07 -13.30 -2.59
C GLU A 90 18.77 -12.00 -3.04
N ASN A 91 18.23 -10.81 -2.72
CA ASN A 91 18.75 -9.51 -3.12
C ASN A 91 19.03 -9.39 -4.63
N VAL A 92 18.18 -10.02 -5.45
CA VAL A 92 18.33 -10.05 -6.92
C VAL A 92 17.80 -8.79 -7.62
N LEU A 93 17.10 -7.93 -6.89
CA LEU A 93 16.64 -6.60 -7.29
C LEU A 93 17.14 -5.54 -6.29
N GLU A 94 17.20 -4.27 -6.73
CA GLU A 94 17.62 -3.16 -5.87
C GLU A 94 16.54 -2.74 -4.85
N ASP A 95 15.27 -2.72 -5.29
CA ASP A 95 14.14 -2.34 -4.45
C ASP A 95 13.41 -3.59 -3.93
N ILE A 96 12.89 -3.49 -2.71
CA ILE A 96 12.10 -4.53 -2.07
C ILE A 96 10.79 -4.74 -2.86
N ILE A 97 10.50 -6.00 -3.18
CA ILE A 97 9.20 -6.38 -3.74
C ILE A 97 8.20 -6.50 -2.60
N ASN A 98 7.01 -5.95 -2.80
CA ASN A 98 5.86 -6.12 -1.92
C ASN A 98 4.62 -6.43 -2.77
N LEU A 99 3.46 -6.65 -2.15
CA LEU A 99 2.26 -6.99 -2.90
C LEU A 99 1.78 -5.83 -3.79
N ALA A 100 2.00 -4.57 -3.39
CA ALA A 100 1.68 -3.41 -4.23
C ALA A 100 2.55 -3.36 -5.51
N SER A 101 3.82 -3.76 -5.42
CA SER A 101 4.70 -3.92 -6.60
C SER A 101 4.22 -5.02 -7.54
N PHE A 102 3.73 -6.15 -7.00
CA PHE A 102 3.12 -7.20 -7.81
C PHE A 102 1.80 -6.74 -8.44
N GLU A 103 0.93 -6.07 -7.67
CA GLU A 103 -0.32 -5.52 -8.18
C GLU A 103 -0.08 -4.48 -9.28
N PHE A 104 0.92 -3.64 -9.10
CA PHE A 104 1.37 -2.69 -10.12
C PHE A 104 1.80 -3.39 -11.40
N TRP A 105 2.62 -4.44 -11.27
CA TRP A 105 2.99 -5.28 -12.41
C TRP A 105 1.76 -5.92 -13.05
N LEU A 106 0.84 -6.43 -12.24
CA LEU A 106 -0.39 -7.10 -12.67
C LEU A 106 -1.29 -6.15 -13.48
N ASN A 107 -1.42 -4.89 -13.05
CA ASN A 107 -2.28 -3.90 -13.68
C ASN A 107 -1.71 -3.33 -14.99
N HIS A 108 -0.38 -3.25 -15.13
CA HIS A 108 0.26 -2.52 -16.24
C HIS A 108 1.07 -3.39 -17.20
N PHE A 109 1.52 -4.58 -16.80
CA PHE A 109 2.52 -5.36 -17.54
C PHE A 109 2.20 -6.84 -17.72
N SER A 110 1.13 -7.34 -17.10
CA SER A 110 0.77 -8.77 -17.15
C SER A 110 0.11 -9.20 -18.46
N GLU A 111 -0.39 -8.25 -19.26
CA GLU A 111 -1.20 -8.49 -20.47
C GLU A 111 -2.51 -9.26 -20.23
N LEU A 112 -2.88 -9.52 -18.96
CA LEU A 112 -4.13 -10.18 -18.59
C LEU A 112 -5.35 -9.29 -18.86
N SER A 113 -6.45 -9.92 -19.28
CA SER A 113 -7.76 -9.28 -19.31
C SER A 113 -8.25 -8.94 -17.90
N GLU A 114 -9.27 -8.08 -17.81
CA GLU A 114 -9.84 -7.69 -16.51
C GLU A 114 -10.39 -8.90 -15.72
N ASN A 115 -10.98 -9.87 -16.41
CA ASN A 115 -11.51 -11.09 -15.81
C ASN A 115 -10.39 -12.02 -15.31
N GLU A 116 -9.30 -12.16 -16.07
CA GLU A 116 -8.15 -12.96 -15.62
C GLU A 116 -7.47 -12.31 -14.41
N ASN A 117 -7.28 -10.99 -14.44
CA ASN A 117 -6.75 -10.23 -13.31
C ASN A 117 -7.65 -10.38 -12.07
N TYR A 118 -8.97 -10.31 -12.24
CA TYR A 118 -9.95 -10.59 -11.19
C TYR A 118 -9.80 -12.00 -10.60
N LEU A 119 -9.59 -13.02 -11.43
CA LEU A 119 -9.37 -14.40 -10.98
C LEU A 119 -8.04 -14.57 -10.22
N ILE A 120 -6.95 -13.93 -10.66
CA ILE A 120 -5.68 -13.91 -9.93
C ILE A 120 -5.91 -13.36 -8.52
N ARG A 121 -6.56 -12.19 -8.41
CA ARG A 121 -6.87 -11.56 -7.11
C ARG A 121 -7.73 -12.47 -6.25
N SER A 122 -8.76 -13.08 -6.84
CA SER A 122 -9.68 -13.99 -6.15
C SER A 122 -8.99 -15.22 -5.56
N LYS A 123 -8.00 -15.80 -6.25
CA LYS A 123 -7.19 -16.91 -5.72
C LYS A 123 -6.23 -16.48 -4.62
N ILE A 124 -5.66 -15.26 -4.71
CA ILE A 124 -4.81 -14.73 -3.63
C ILE A 124 -5.64 -14.60 -2.35
N VAL A 125 -6.82 -14.01 -2.44
CA VAL A 125 -7.67 -13.73 -1.28
C VAL A 125 -8.57 -14.89 -0.85
N GLY A 126 -8.79 -15.90 -1.70
CA GLY A 126 -9.67 -17.03 -1.40
C GLY A 126 -11.16 -16.74 -1.55
N LYS A 127 -11.54 -15.75 -2.36
CA LYS A 127 -12.92 -15.29 -2.53
C LYS A 127 -13.15 -14.78 -3.95
N SER A 128 -13.93 -15.54 -4.73
CA SER A 128 -14.39 -15.19 -6.08
C SER A 128 -15.91 -15.08 -6.04
N ILE A 129 -16.48 -13.87 -6.10
CA ILE A 129 -17.93 -13.65 -6.07
C ILE A 129 -18.31 -12.58 -7.10
N PRO A 130 -19.56 -12.47 -7.57
CA PRO A 130 -19.94 -11.36 -8.43
C PRO A 130 -19.57 -10.02 -7.79
N ARG A 131 -18.98 -9.12 -8.56
CA ARG A 131 -18.45 -7.86 -8.02
C ARG A 131 -19.54 -7.04 -7.33
N GLY A 132 -20.74 -6.97 -7.90
CA GLY A 132 -21.90 -6.35 -7.27
C GLY A 132 -22.27 -6.89 -5.87
N ASP A 133 -21.91 -8.13 -5.50
CA ASP A 133 -22.20 -8.69 -4.18
C ASP A 133 -21.32 -8.13 -3.06
N TYR A 134 -20.26 -7.39 -3.39
CA TYR A 134 -19.51 -6.59 -2.41
C TYR A 134 -20.22 -5.28 -2.01
N GLN A 135 -21.43 -5.01 -2.54
CA GLN A 135 -22.20 -3.78 -2.27
C GLN A 135 -22.47 -3.53 -0.76
N GLY A 136 -22.53 -4.59 0.05
CA GLY A 136 -22.67 -4.48 1.51
C GLY A 136 -21.46 -3.84 2.20
N LEU A 137 -20.29 -3.87 1.56
CA LEU A 137 -19.03 -3.35 2.10
C LEU A 137 -18.57 -2.07 1.38
N PHE A 138 -18.87 -1.94 0.08
CA PHE A 138 -18.45 -0.80 -0.75
C PHE A 138 -19.58 -0.36 -1.69
N PRO A 139 -19.69 0.92 -2.07
CA PRO A 139 -20.76 1.42 -2.95
C PRO A 139 -20.48 1.11 -4.44
N ILE A 140 -20.38 -0.18 -4.80
CA ILE A 140 -19.97 -0.65 -6.14
C ILE A 140 -21.06 -1.41 -6.92
N GLY A 141 -22.31 -1.29 -6.49
CA GLY A 141 -23.48 -1.85 -7.16
C GLY A 141 -23.57 -1.42 -8.62
N MET A 142 -24.20 -2.26 -9.44
CA MET A 142 -24.17 -2.13 -10.91
C MET A 142 -22.74 -2.14 -11.48
N ASP A 143 -21.83 -2.85 -10.83
CA ASP A 143 -20.43 -3.04 -11.22
C ASP A 143 -19.64 -1.73 -11.40
N ARG A 144 -19.96 -0.68 -10.62
CA ARG A 144 -19.25 0.60 -10.64
C ARG A 144 -17.80 0.47 -10.17
N THR A 145 -16.83 0.92 -10.97
CA THR A 145 -15.39 0.98 -10.60
C THR A 145 -14.95 2.42 -10.32
N PHE A 146 -14.20 2.62 -9.24
CA PHE A 146 -13.65 3.92 -8.87
C PHE A 146 -12.32 4.17 -9.60
N THR A 147 -12.06 5.43 -9.94
CA THR A 147 -10.80 5.80 -10.61
C THR A 147 -9.67 5.94 -9.58
N GLY A 148 -8.48 5.48 -9.93
CA GLY A 148 -7.27 5.60 -9.11
C GLY A 148 -7.13 4.50 -8.05
N SER A 149 -6.16 4.69 -7.15
CA SER A 149 -5.91 3.76 -6.04
C SER A 149 -6.99 3.85 -4.95
N HIS A 150 -7.19 2.74 -4.24
CA HIS A 150 -8.11 2.63 -3.11
C HIS A 150 -7.35 2.29 -1.84
N PHE A 151 -7.56 3.07 -0.77
CA PHE A 151 -7.02 2.81 0.55
C PHE A 151 -8.08 2.19 1.45
N VAL A 152 -7.70 1.20 2.24
CA VAL A 152 -8.47 0.80 3.42
C VAL A 152 -7.62 1.14 4.64
N ALA A 153 -8.12 2.05 5.47
CA ALA A 153 -7.33 2.69 6.50
C ALA A 153 -7.76 2.25 7.91
N ALA A 154 -6.76 1.93 8.73
CA ALA A 154 -6.84 2.00 10.18
C ALA A 154 -6.61 3.45 10.67
N HIS A 155 -7.03 3.75 11.90
CA HIS A 155 -6.81 5.07 12.51
C HIS A 155 -5.32 5.30 12.86
N LEU A 156 -4.94 6.55 13.17
CA LEU A 156 -3.55 6.98 13.40
C LEU A 156 -2.77 6.22 14.49
N SER A 157 -3.45 5.62 15.46
CA SER A 157 -2.83 4.81 16.52
C SER A 157 -3.46 3.42 16.57
N PRO A 158 -3.23 2.55 15.56
CA PRO A 158 -4.01 1.33 15.38
C PRO A 158 -3.99 0.43 16.61
N ASP A 159 -5.18 0.00 17.05
CA ASP A 159 -5.34 -1.12 17.97
C ASP A 159 -5.73 -2.40 17.19
N VAL A 160 -6.05 -3.47 17.92
CA VAL A 160 -6.40 -4.75 17.30
C VAL A 160 -7.71 -4.65 16.51
N ASP A 161 -8.67 -3.85 16.97
CA ASP A 161 -10.00 -3.78 16.37
C ASP A 161 -9.92 -3.15 14.97
N THR A 162 -9.32 -1.96 14.88
CA THR A 162 -9.10 -1.28 13.59
C THR A 162 -8.12 -2.04 12.68
N MET A 163 -7.11 -2.72 13.22
CA MET A 163 -6.16 -3.51 12.43
C MET A 163 -6.87 -4.66 11.71
N ILE A 164 -7.67 -5.46 12.43
CA ILE A 164 -8.39 -6.59 11.84
C ILE A 164 -9.49 -6.10 10.89
N ALA A 165 -10.21 -5.04 11.27
CA ALA A 165 -11.28 -4.49 10.46
C ALA A 165 -10.77 -3.92 9.12
N SER A 166 -9.64 -3.19 9.16
CA SER A 166 -8.99 -2.66 7.95
C SER A 166 -8.32 -3.74 7.11
N PHE A 167 -7.72 -4.78 7.72
CA PHE A 167 -7.12 -5.89 6.99
C PHE A 167 -8.16 -6.65 6.15
N TRP A 168 -9.27 -7.08 6.75
CA TRP A 168 -10.31 -7.79 6.01
C TRP A 168 -11.07 -6.89 5.03
N GLY A 169 -11.23 -5.60 5.38
CA GLY A 169 -11.69 -4.60 4.43
C GLY A 169 -10.77 -4.49 3.20
N TRP A 170 -9.45 -4.51 3.39
CA TRP A 170 -8.48 -4.50 2.29
C TRP A 170 -8.56 -5.78 1.45
N MET A 171 -8.66 -6.95 2.09
CA MET A 171 -8.82 -8.24 1.39
C MET A 171 -10.02 -8.21 0.43
N ASP A 172 -11.17 -7.75 0.91
CA ASP A 172 -12.37 -7.64 0.10
C ASP A 172 -12.25 -6.55 -0.97
N ALA A 173 -11.59 -5.43 -0.66
CA ALA A 173 -11.37 -4.36 -1.64
C ALA A 173 -10.44 -4.81 -2.79
N PHE A 174 -9.35 -5.52 -2.46
CA PHE A 174 -8.41 -6.08 -3.42
C PHE A 174 -9.07 -7.16 -4.29
N ALA A 175 -9.92 -8.02 -3.68
CA ALA A 175 -10.70 -9.02 -4.37
C ALA A 175 -11.70 -8.40 -5.36
N ALA A 176 -12.47 -7.41 -4.89
CA ALA A 176 -13.50 -6.74 -5.69
C ALA A 176 -12.93 -5.82 -6.78
N ARG A 177 -11.64 -5.48 -6.71
CA ARG A 177 -10.99 -4.47 -7.55
C ARG A 177 -11.82 -3.19 -7.55
N ILE A 178 -11.96 -2.59 -6.36
CA ILE A 178 -12.74 -1.36 -6.12
C ILE A 178 -12.25 -0.21 -7.00
N GLY A 179 -10.92 -0.04 -7.08
CA GLY A 179 -10.26 0.99 -7.87
C GLY A 179 -9.62 0.47 -9.16
N THR A 180 -9.37 1.35 -10.12
CA THR A 180 -8.56 1.03 -11.32
C THR A 180 -7.07 0.97 -11.03
N GLY A 181 -6.61 1.58 -9.92
CA GLY A 181 -5.23 1.63 -9.47
C GLY A 181 -4.87 0.51 -8.49
N LEU A 182 -4.07 0.85 -7.47
CA LEU A 182 -3.62 -0.07 -6.43
C LEU A 182 -4.62 -0.16 -5.28
N HIS A 183 -4.60 -1.28 -4.54
CA HIS A 183 -5.38 -1.45 -3.31
C HIS A 183 -4.45 -1.53 -2.13
N ILE A 184 -4.49 -0.51 -1.28
CA ILE A 184 -3.48 -0.28 -0.25
C ILE A 184 -4.12 -0.47 1.11
N TRP A 185 -3.60 -1.41 1.90
CA TRP A 185 -3.88 -1.47 3.32
C TRP A 185 -3.02 -0.44 4.04
N SER A 186 -3.66 0.57 4.62
CA SER A 186 -2.96 1.58 5.41
C SER A 186 -3.07 1.26 6.89
N LEU A 187 -1.91 1.07 7.52
CA LEU A 187 -1.77 0.79 8.95
C LEU A 187 -0.76 1.77 9.55
N PRO A 188 -1.17 3.03 9.80
CA PRO A 188 -0.26 4.09 10.26
C PRO A 188 0.55 3.68 11.49
N GLY A 189 1.87 3.84 11.45
CA GLY A 189 2.74 3.46 12.58
C GLY A 189 3.03 1.96 12.72
N GLY A 190 2.38 1.10 11.92
CA GLY A 190 2.57 -0.35 11.94
C GLY A 190 1.57 -1.09 12.84
N PRO A 191 1.70 -2.42 12.96
CA PRO A 191 0.77 -3.22 13.75
C PRO A 191 0.91 -2.94 15.25
N PRO A 192 -0.20 -2.97 16.01
CA PRO A 192 -0.16 -2.90 17.47
C PRO A 192 0.69 -4.03 18.07
N ASP A 193 1.33 -3.74 19.19
CA ASP A 193 2.01 -4.76 19.97
C ASP A 193 0.98 -5.55 20.78
N SER A 194 0.54 -6.68 20.21
CA SER A 194 -0.53 -7.50 20.74
C SER A 194 -0.28 -8.98 20.42
N PRO A 195 -0.69 -9.92 21.31
CA PRO A 195 -0.74 -11.35 21.01
C PRO A 195 -1.46 -11.68 19.69
N ILE A 196 -2.48 -10.90 19.35
CA ILE A 196 -3.26 -11.12 18.12
C ILE A 196 -2.40 -10.84 16.87
N THR A 197 -1.49 -9.86 16.95
CA THR A 197 -0.50 -9.60 15.90
C THR A 197 0.40 -10.81 15.66
N ALA A 198 0.78 -11.54 16.71
CA ALA A 198 1.54 -12.78 16.59
C ALA A 198 0.72 -13.89 15.91
N ILE A 199 -0.57 -14.03 16.26
CA ILE A 199 -1.48 -15.00 15.61
C ILE A 199 -1.61 -14.69 14.10
N ILE A 200 -1.78 -13.43 13.72
CA ILE A 200 -1.83 -13.02 12.30
C ILE A 200 -0.53 -13.38 11.56
N ARG A 201 0.63 -13.24 12.21
CA ARG A 201 1.93 -13.69 11.66
C ARG A 201 2.02 -15.21 11.55
N GLU A 202 1.44 -15.98 12.48
CA GLU A 202 1.36 -17.45 12.36
C GLU A 202 0.47 -17.87 11.17
N MET A 203 -0.64 -17.16 10.96
CA MET A 203 -1.61 -17.46 9.90
C MET A 203 -1.10 -17.14 8.49
N PHE A 204 -0.47 -15.97 8.31
CA PHE A 204 -0.11 -15.46 6.97
C PHE A 204 1.40 -15.38 6.71
N GLY A 205 2.21 -15.53 7.75
CA GLY A 205 3.68 -15.48 7.67
C GLY A 205 4.27 -14.32 8.47
N LYS A 206 5.54 -14.48 8.87
CA LYS A 206 6.26 -13.52 9.72
C LYS A 206 6.26 -12.08 9.17
N TYR A 207 6.38 -11.94 7.85
CA TYR A 207 6.56 -10.66 7.15
C TYR A 207 5.26 -10.12 6.54
N THR A 208 4.10 -10.58 7.03
CA THR A 208 2.78 -10.17 6.50
C THR A 208 2.62 -8.65 6.50
N PHE A 209 2.96 -7.99 7.60
CA PHE A 209 2.85 -6.53 7.71
C PHE A 209 3.88 -5.80 6.86
N ASP A 210 5.09 -6.36 6.69
CA ASP A 210 6.19 -5.71 5.95
C ASP A 210 5.91 -5.64 4.44
N TYR A 211 5.20 -6.63 3.89
CA TYR A 211 4.93 -6.73 2.45
C TYR A 211 3.49 -6.37 2.04
N LEU A 212 2.58 -6.14 3.00
CA LEU A 212 1.20 -5.70 2.74
C LEU A 212 0.90 -4.29 3.19
N ALA A 213 1.32 -3.93 4.41
CA ALA A 213 0.83 -2.73 5.06
C ALA A 213 1.68 -1.50 4.67
N ARG A 214 1.01 -0.40 4.34
CA ARG A 214 1.63 0.93 4.25
C ARG A 214 1.58 1.57 5.63
N THR A 215 2.74 1.82 6.23
CA THR A 215 2.87 2.35 7.60
C THR A 215 3.03 3.87 7.69
N SER A 216 2.95 4.56 6.55
CA SER A 216 2.99 6.03 6.50
C SER A 216 1.82 6.63 7.29
N LEU A 217 2.10 7.69 8.06
CA LEU A 217 1.09 8.41 8.83
C LEU A 217 0.10 9.18 7.95
N THR A 218 0.44 9.41 6.69
CA THR A 218 -0.35 10.22 5.75
C THR A 218 -0.79 9.40 4.54
N LEU A 219 -2.08 9.47 4.21
CA LEU A 219 -2.64 8.89 2.99
C LEU A 219 -2.42 9.85 1.83
N THR A 220 -1.41 9.56 1.01
CA THR A 220 -1.05 10.33 -0.17
C THR A 220 -0.80 9.40 -1.36
N LEU A 221 -1.00 9.91 -2.56
CA LEU A 221 -0.71 9.20 -3.80
C LEU A 221 0.70 9.55 -4.29
N THR A 222 1.34 8.61 -4.97
CA THR A 222 2.57 8.85 -5.73
C THR A 222 2.34 8.59 -7.22
N SER A 223 3.32 8.86 -8.07
CA SER A 223 3.22 8.54 -9.51
C SER A 223 2.88 7.08 -9.77
N MET A 224 3.29 6.16 -8.90
CA MET A 224 2.94 4.74 -9.00
C MET A 224 1.43 4.49 -8.97
N ASP A 225 0.67 5.33 -8.27
CA ASP A 225 -0.79 5.24 -8.17
C ASP A 225 -1.54 5.83 -9.38
N LEU A 226 -0.89 6.76 -10.09
CA LEU A 226 -1.53 7.55 -11.16
C LEU A 226 -1.00 7.22 -12.56
N VAL A 227 0.06 6.43 -12.65
CA VAL A 227 0.68 6.09 -13.94
C VAL A 227 -0.26 5.24 -14.79
N THR A 228 -0.24 5.51 -16.09
CA THR A 228 -0.99 4.74 -17.08
C THR A 228 -0.12 4.43 -18.29
N GLN A 229 -0.41 3.31 -18.95
CA GLN A 229 0.12 2.98 -20.27
C GLN A 229 -0.91 3.22 -21.38
N LYS A 230 -2.11 3.69 -21.04
CA LYS A 230 -3.15 3.98 -22.04
C LYS A 230 -2.75 5.17 -22.90
N SER A 231 -2.87 4.97 -24.22
CA SER A 231 -2.53 5.97 -25.24
C SER A 231 -1.10 6.48 -25.09
N LEU A 232 -0.17 5.58 -24.76
CA LEU A 232 1.27 5.81 -24.78
C LEU A 232 1.89 5.10 -25.99
N THR A 233 2.84 5.74 -26.67
CA THR A 233 3.63 5.12 -27.73
C THR A 233 5.11 5.40 -27.50
N LYS A 234 5.93 4.34 -27.64
CA LYS A 234 7.38 4.39 -27.52
C LYS A 234 7.96 4.37 -28.93
N GLU A 235 8.74 5.37 -29.27
CA GLU A 235 9.28 5.57 -30.62
C GLU A 235 10.81 5.56 -30.62
N MET A 236 11.38 5.16 -31.75
CA MET A 236 12.82 5.16 -31.98
C MET A 236 13.28 6.48 -32.60
N GLY A 237 14.53 6.86 -32.34
CA GLY A 237 15.13 8.11 -32.84
C GLY A 237 15.06 8.31 -34.35
N ASN A 238 15.11 7.23 -35.14
CA ASN A 238 15.11 7.29 -36.60
C ASN A 238 13.73 7.54 -37.25
N ARG A 239 12.65 7.54 -36.47
CA ARG A 239 11.30 7.80 -36.98
C ARG A 239 11.13 9.28 -37.34
N MET A 240 10.36 9.56 -38.38
CA MET A 240 10.09 10.94 -38.81
C MET A 240 9.10 11.63 -37.89
N ALA A 241 9.42 12.86 -37.48
CA ALA A 241 8.57 13.65 -36.58
C ALA A 241 7.22 14.00 -37.20
N TRP A 242 7.13 14.16 -38.53
CA TRP A 242 5.88 14.50 -39.22
C TRP A 242 4.92 13.30 -39.40
N GLU A 243 5.41 12.07 -39.29
CA GLU A 243 4.57 10.86 -39.28
C GLU A 243 3.80 10.70 -37.97
N LEU A 244 4.25 11.38 -36.92
CA LEU A 244 3.59 11.46 -35.63
C LEU A 244 2.51 12.53 -35.71
N ASP A 245 1.39 12.19 -36.34
CA ASP A 245 0.28 13.11 -36.50
C ASP A 245 -0.44 13.37 -35.15
N HIS A 246 -0.06 14.46 -34.50
CA HIS A 246 -0.71 14.94 -33.29
C HIS A 246 -2.15 15.45 -33.52
N ARG A 247 -2.61 15.65 -34.76
CA ARG A 247 -3.99 16.08 -35.07
C ARG A 247 -4.98 14.91 -35.11
N THR A 248 -4.58 13.77 -35.64
CA THR A 248 -5.41 12.55 -35.69
C THR A 248 -5.33 11.74 -34.38
N HIS A 249 -4.31 12.00 -33.56
CA HIS A 249 -4.04 11.32 -32.30
C HIS A 249 -3.76 12.28 -31.13
N GLN A 250 -4.63 13.27 -30.92
CA GLN A 250 -4.49 14.29 -29.85
C GLN A 250 -4.28 13.68 -28.44
N ASP A 251 -4.68 12.43 -28.21
CA ASP A 251 -4.53 11.77 -26.91
C ASP A 251 -3.25 10.91 -26.77
N LYS A 252 -2.43 10.73 -27.81
CA LYS A 252 -1.24 9.86 -27.71
C LYS A 252 -0.03 10.59 -27.17
N ALA A 253 0.52 10.08 -26.06
CA ALA A 253 1.81 10.51 -25.54
C ALA A 253 2.93 9.80 -26.32
N VAL A 254 3.87 10.57 -26.87
CA VAL A 254 5.03 10.03 -27.60
C VAL A 254 6.26 10.14 -26.71
N ILE A 255 6.86 8.99 -26.40
CA ILE A 255 8.11 8.89 -25.66
C ILE A 255 9.18 8.37 -26.59
N LEU A 256 10.31 9.07 -26.66
CA LEU A 256 11.47 8.59 -27.41
C LEU A 256 12.29 7.64 -26.54
N VAL A 257 12.68 6.51 -27.12
CA VAL A 257 13.56 5.52 -26.50
C VAL A 257 14.72 5.12 -27.41
N ASP A 258 15.81 4.66 -26.81
CA ASP A 258 16.92 4.04 -27.54
C ASP A 258 16.64 2.57 -27.91
N GLU A 259 17.60 1.91 -28.55
CA GLU A 259 17.48 0.50 -28.99
C GLU A 259 17.31 -0.48 -27.83
N ASN A 260 17.73 -0.09 -26.63
CA ASN A 260 17.59 -0.86 -25.40
C ASN A 260 16.29 -0.52 -24.64
N GLY A 261 15.52 0.46 -25.13
CA GLY A 261 14.29 0.95 -24.51
C GLY A 261 14.49 1.97 -23.39
N HIS A 262 15.66 2.59 -23.28
CA HIS A 262 15.94 3.67 -22.34
C HIS A 262 15.29 4.97 -22.80
N TYR A 263 14.77 5.75 -21.87
CA TYR A 263 14.13 7.03 -22.07
C TYR A 263 15.12 8.09 -22.55
N LEU A 264 14.81 8.71 -23.68
CA LEU A 264 15.59 9.82 -24.25
C LEU A 264 14.86 11.16 -24.13
N GLY A 265 13.53 11.16 -24.06
CA GLY A 265 12.73 12.38 -23.88
C GLY A 265 11.28 12.24 -24.32
N ASP A 266 10.51 13.29 -24.06
CA ASP A 266 9.10 13.40 -24.46
C ASP A 266 8.97 14.27 -25.72
N TRP A 267 8.13 13.85 -26.67
CA TRP A 267 7.78 14.62 -27.86
C TRP A 267 6.32 15.06 -27.82
N ARG A 268 6.08 16.36 -27.65
CA ARG A 268 4.76 16.96 -27.43
C ARG A 268 4.40 17.94 -28.55
N ILE A 269 3.12 18.25 -28.69
CA ILE A 269 2.66 19.21 -29.71
C ILE A 269 3.25 20.61 -29.51
N SER A 270 3.45 21.03 -28.26
CA SER A 270 4.12 22.29 -27.91
C SER A 270 5.58 22.32 -28.36
N ASP A 271 6.25 21.16 -28.36
CA ASP A 271 7.64 21.05 -28.78
C ASP A 271 7.77 21.21 -30.30
N VAL A 272 6.79 20.71 -31.06
CA VAL A 272 6.74 20.89 -32.52
C VAL A 272 6.77 22.37 -32.90
N GLU A 273 5.97 23.20 -32.24
CA GLU A 273 5.89 24.64 -32.51
C GLU A 273 7.19 25.39 -32.15
N LEU A 274 7.95 24.88 -31.17
CA LEU A 274 9.24 25.47 -30.76
C LEU A 274 10.40 25.03 -31.66
N VAL A 275 10.42 23.77 -32.11
CA VAL A 275 11.55 23.21 -32.88
C VAL A 275 11.41 23.49 -34.38
N ARG A 276 10.18 23.52 -34.91
CA ARG A 276 9.91 23.70 -36.34
C ARG A 276 10.57 24.96 -36.94
N PRO A 277 10.62 26.13 -36.29
CA PRO A 277 11.29 27.32 -36.84
C PRO A 277 12.77 27.10 -37.17
N ILE A 278 13.51 26.33 -36.34
CA ILE A 278 14.94 26.04 -36.54
C ILE A 278 15.12 25.10 -37.74
N VAL A 279 14.29 24.05 -37.82
CA VAL A 279 14.29 23.11 -38.95
C VAL A 279 13.93 23.84 -40.26
N ILE A 280 12.96 24.75 -40.24
CA ILE A 280 12.60 25.58 -41.40
C ILE A 280 13.75 26.48 -41.80
N ALA A 281 14.39 27.18 -40.85
CA ALA A 281 15.53 28.05 -41.14
C ALA A 281 16.68 27.29 -41.84
N PHE A 282 17.03 26.11 -41.33
CA PHE A 282 18.01 25.24 -41.97
C PHE A 282 17.57 24.80 -43.38
N LYS A 283 16.31 24.36 -43.54
CA LYS A 283 15.75 23.95 -44.83
C LYS A 283 15.73 25.08 -45.85
N SER A 284 15.49 26.32 -45.42
CA SER A 284 15.55 27.51 -46.29
C SER A 284 16.96 27.76 -46.81
N CYS A 285 17.99 27.66 -45.96
CA CYS A 285 19.39 27.75 -46.40
C CYS A 285 19.74 26.63 -47.39
N LEU A 286 19.28 25.40 -47.13
CA LEU A 286 19.53 24.25 -47.99
C LEU A 286 18.83 24.37 -49.35
N HIS A 287 17.59 24.87 -49.37
CA HIS A 287 16.86 25.12 -50.61
C HIS A 287 17.48 26.27 -51.43
N TRP A 288 17.95 27.32 -50.76
CA TRP A 288 18.72 28.36 -51.44
C TRP A 288 20.00 27.80 -52.08
N PHE A 289 20.73 26.94 -51.36
CA PHE A 289 21.93 26.29 -51.88
C PHE A 289 21.64 25.45 -53.12
N GLU A 290 20.59 24.62 -53.07
CA GLU A 290 20.09 23.82 -54.19
C GLU A 290 19.81 24.69 -55.43
N ASN A 291 19.02 25.75 -55.27
CA ASN A 291 18.68 26.66 -56.38
C ASN A 291 19.90 27.44 -56.91
N ASN A 292 20.77 27.93 -56.02
CA ASN A 292 21.96 28.68 -56.40
C ASN A 292 22.94 27.79 -57.18
N LEU A 293 23.12 26.54 -56.76
CA LEU A 293 23.93 25.56 -57.47
C LEU A 293 23.37 25.29 -58.87
N LEU A 294 22.06 24.98 -58.98
CA LEU A 294 21.42 24.71 -60.26
C LEU A 294 21.53 25.90 -61.23
N ASN A 295 21.24 27.11 -60.76
CA ASN A 295 21.35 28.33 -61.58
C ASN A 295 22.79 28.57 -62.06
N LYS A 296 23.77 28.42 -61.17
CA LYS A 296 25.19 28.58 -61.54
C LYS A 296 25.69 27.47 -62.45
N LEU A 297 25.18 26.25 -62.30
CA LEU A 297 25.51 25.12 -63.16
C LEU A 297 24.97 25.35 -64.58
N ILE A 298 23.71 25.79 -64.70
CA ILE A 298 23.12 26.18 -65.99
C ILE A 298 23.92 27.33 -66.62
N ALA A 299 24.24 28.37 -65.85
CA ALA A 299 25.03 29.50 -66.33
C ALA A 299 26.44 29.10 -66.80
N LEU A 300 27.06 28.13 -66.12
CA LEU A 300 28.37 27.57 -66.50
C LEU A 300 28.29 26.89 -67.87
N PHE A 301 27.32 25.98 -68.06
CA PHE A 301 27.14 25.25 -69.32
C PHE A 301 26.51 26.10 -70.44
N ALA A 302 25.98 27.28 -70.14
CA ALA A 302 25.50 28.25 -71.13
C ALA A 302 26.62 29.14 -71.72
N LYS A 303 27.85 29.09 -71.19
CA LYS A 303 28.99 29.85 -71.74
C LYS A 303 29.31 29.38 -73.15
N GLN A 304 29.47 30.33 -74.08
CA GLN A 304 29.85 30.03 -75.48
C GLN A 304 31.17 29.26 -75.62
N ASN A 305 32.11 29.44 -74.68
CA ASN A 305 33.41 28.78 -74.68
C ASN A 305 33.74 28.32 -73.26
N LEU A 306 33.11 27.25 -72.78
CA LEU A 306 33.40 26.68 -71.47
C LEU A 306 34.76 25.96 -71.47
N LYS A 307 35.67 26.38 -70.58
CA LYS A 307 37.00 25.79 -70.41
C LYS A 307 37.15 25.12 -69.05
N LEU A 308 38.07 24.17 -68.94
CA LEU A 308 38.44 23.56 -67.65
C LEU A 308 38.82 24.58 -66.56
N THR A 309 39.38 25.73 -66.95
CA THR A 309 39.74 26.82 -66.03
C THR A 309 38.52 27.52 -65.39
N ASP A 310 37.32 27.37 -65.95
CA ASP A 310 36.08 27.93 -65.39
C ASP A 310 35.54 27.10 -64.21
N LEU A 311 35.88 25.80 -64.14
CA LEU A 311 35.35 24.86 -63.14
C LEU A 311 35.80 25.16 -61.70
N PRO A 312 37.08 25.47 -61.41
CA PRO A 312 37.50 25.85 -60.06
C PRO A 312 36.79 27.11 -59.54
N SER A 313 36.60 28.12 -60.41
CA SER A 313 35.89 29.35 -60.05
C SER A 313 34.41 29.07 -59.76
N PHE A 314 33.76 28.21 -60.55
CA PHE A 314 32.40 27.74 -60.29
C PHE A 314 32.30 27.04 -58.93
N ASN A 315 33.17 26.05 -58.67
CA ASN A 315 33.18 25.27 -57.43
C ASN A 315 33.34 26.18 -56.20
N ALA A 316 34.28 27.12 -56.23
CA ALA A 316 34.47 28.08 -55.14
C ALA A 316 33.22 28.96 -54.95
N SER A 317 32.61 29.41 -56.04
CA SER A 317 31.43 30.28 -55.98
C SER A 317 30.15 29.59 -55.46
N VAL A 318 30.14 28.25 -55.37
CA VAL A 318 28.99 27.47 -54.89
C VAL A 318 29.27 26.90 -53.50
N PHE A 319 30.37 26.16 -53.35
CA PHE A 319 30.65 25.40 -52.13
C PHE A 319 31.41 26.20 -51.07
N ASP A 320 32.19 27.21 -51.46
CA ASP A 320 32.99 28.02 -50.51
C ASP A 320 32.22 29.26 -50.00
N VAL A 321 30.93 29.36 -50.35
CA VAL A 321 30.02 30.38 -49.80
C VAL A 321 29.73 30.04 -48.34
N LYS A 322 29.91 31.01 -47.45
CA LYS A 322 29.54 30.86 -46.04
C LYS A 322 28.03 30.80 -45.89
N ILE A 323 27.55 29.99 -44.97
CA ILE A 323 26.10 29.81 -44.75
C ILE A 323 25.46 31.14 -44.34
N LYS A 324 26.12 31.95 -43.50
CA LYS A 324 25.63 33.28 -43.11
C LYS A 324 25.45 34.26 -44.27
N ASP A 325 26.17 34.05 -45.38
CA ASP A 325 26.14 34.94 -46.55
C ASP A 325 25.04 34.55 -47.56
N CYS A 326 24.29 33.47 -47.29
CA CYS A 326 23.12 33.13 -48.12
C CYS A 326 21.95 34.09 -47.84
N VAL A 327 21.14 34.35 -48.87
CA VAL A 327 20.02 35.31 -48.78
C VAL A 327 19.08 35.01 -47.60
N PRO A 328 18.62 33.75 -47.36
CA PRO A 328 17.79 33.46 -46.20
C PRO A 328 18.46 33.82 -44.86
N ALA A 329 19.75 33.47 -44.69
CA ALA A 329 20.45 33.71 -43.42
C ALA A 329 20.64 35.20 -43.11
N GLN A 330 20.75 36.05 -44.14
CA GLN A 330 20.82 37.50 -43.97
C GLN A 330 19.50 38.11 -43.48
N GLU A 331 18.37 37.51 -43.87
CA GLU A 331 17.01 37.95 -43.52
C GLU A 331 16.52 37.42 -42.16
N PHE A 332 17.20 36.41 -41.61
CA PHE A 332 16.85 35.86 -40.30
C PHE A 332 17.05 36.88 -39.18
N THR A 333 16.15 36.82 -38.20
CA THR A 333 16.32 37.57 -36.93
C THR A 333 17.56 37.09 -36.18
N GLU A 334 18.14 37.93 -35.32
CA GLU A 334 19.30 37.55 -34.50
C GLU A 334 19.04 36.30 -33.66
N ARG A 335 17.81 36.11 -33.17
CA ARG A 335 17.42 34.89 -32.46
C ARG A 335 17.49 33.66 -33.37
N GLN A 336 16.93 33.73 -34.57
CA GLN A 336 16.98 32.62 -35.53
C GLN A 336 18.41 32.30 -35.95
N LYS A 337 19.27 33.32 -36.10
CA LYS A 337 20.69 33.11 -36.37
C LYS A 337 21.37 32.36 -35.24
N ASN A 338 21.19 32.81 -33.99
CA ASN A 338 21.78 32.15 -32.82
C ASN A 338 21.27 30.70 -32.68
N ASP A 339 19.95 30.48 -32.78
CA ASP A 339 19.36 29.14 -32.67
C ASP A 339 19.87 28.21 -33.79
N LEU A 340 20.06 28.73 -35.01
CA LEU A 340 20.59 27.98 -36.14
C LEU A 340 22.11 27.73 -36.02
N ASP A 341 22.85 28.69 -35.47
CA ASP A 341 24.28 28.56 -35.16
C ASP A 341 24.53 27.48 -34.12
N ASP A 342 23.75 27.49 -33.03
CA ASP A 342 23.76 26.45 -32.00
C ASP A 342 23.35 25.09 -32.56
N PHE A 343 22.37 25.05 -33.48
CA PHE A 343 22.02 23.82 -34.20
C PHE A 343 23.21 23.25 -34.98
N PHE A 344 23.92 24.10 -35.71
CA PHE A 344 25.11 23.71 -36.45
C PHE A 344 26.22 23.21 -35.53
N HIS A 345 26.53 23.94 -34.46
CA HIS A 345 27.59 23.58 -33.52
C HIS A 345 27.26 22.32 -32.71
N GLN A 346 26.11 22.30 -32.05
CA GLN A 346 25.81 21.33 -31.00
C GLN A 346 25.19 20.02 -31.49
N LEU A 347 24.54 20.03 -32.67
CA LEU A 347 23.92 18.83 -33.24
C LEU A 347 24.61 18.35 -34.50
N LEU A 348 24.91 19.24 -35.44
CA LEU A 348 25.59 18.83 -36.66
C LEU A 348 27.11 18.69 -36.47
N GLY A 349 27.71 19.36 -35.48
CA GLY A 349 29.15 19.30 -35.25
C GLY A 349 29.95 20.18 -36.20
N LEU A 350 29.36 21.28 -36.65
CA LEU A 350 30.00 22.24 -37.56
C LEU A 350 30.77 23.28 -36.72
N GLU A 351 32.10 23.19 -36.70
CA GLU A 351 32.97 23.93 -35.75
C GLU A 351 32.91 25.45 -35.82
N ASN A 352 32.46 26.05 -36.94
CA ASN A 352 32.31 27.50 -37.07
C ASN A 352 30.84 27.92 -37.29
N GLY A 353 29.88 27.05 -37.00
CA GLY A 353 28.46 27.38 -37.05
C GLY A 353 28.03 27.98 -38.40
N LEU A 354 27.38 29.15 -38.36
CA LEU A 354 26.96 29.91 -39.55
C LEU A 354 28.12 30.48 -40.38
N ASP A 355 29.31 30.61 -39.79
CA ASP A 355 30.52 31.08 -40.47
C ASP A 355 31.19 30.02 -41.35
N SER A 356 30.78 28.75 -41.20
CA SER A 356 31.18 27.64 -42.06
C SER A 356 30.64 27.75 -43.48
N THR A 357 31.30 27.09 -44.42
CA THR A 357 30.89 27.02 -45.83
C THR A 357 30.00 25.82 -46.11
N PHE A 358 29.29 25.82 -47.24
CA PHE A 358 28.54 24.63 -47.69
C PHE A 358 29.45 23.42 -47.95
N ARG A 359 30.72 23.64 -48.31
CA ARG A 359 31.75 22.60 -48.37
C ARG A 359 31.97 21.94 -47.01
N ASP A 360 32.06 22.75 -45.95
CA ASP A 360 32.25 22.24 -44.59
C ASP A 360 31.02 21.44 -44.16
N LEU A 361 29.81 21.96 -44.44
CA LEU A 361 28.56 21.26 -44.17
C LEU A 361 28.52 19.87 -44.83
N ASN A 362 28.89 19.76 -46.11
CA ASN A 362 28.90 18.47 -46.82
C ASN A 362 29.87 17.46 -46.20
N ARG A 363 31.04 17.92 -45.72
CA ARG A 363 32.01 17.06 -45.02
C ARG A 363 31.48 16.61 -43.67
N THR A 364 30.82 17.50 -42.94
CA THR A 364 30.21 17.18 -41.65
C THR A 364 29.04 16.20 -41.81
N LEU A 365 28.22 16.34 -42.85
CA LEU A 365 27.14 15.39 -43.15
C LEU A 365 27.67 13.98 -43.45
N ASP A 366 28.81 13.85 -44.13
CA ASP A 366 29.48 12.55 -44.35
C ASP A 366 29.86 11.88 -43.02
N ALA A 367 30.37 12.65 -42.06
CA ALA A 367 30.68 12.15 -40.71
C ALA A 367 29.42 11.71 -39.93
N LEU A 368 28.25 12.27 -40.26
CA LEU A 368 26.94 11.87 -39.74
C LEU A 368 26.30 10.71 -40.52
N SER A 369 27.08 9.98 -41.32
CA SER A 369 26.62 8.87 -42.17
C SER A 369 25.63 9.28 -43.27
N LEU A 370 25.73 10.52 -43.77
CA LEU A 370 25.00 11.03 -44.94
C LEU A 370 25.99 11.36 -46.08
N PRO A 371 26.59 10.34 -46.72
CA PRO A 371 27.69 10.54 -47.65
C PRO A 371 27.27 11.11 -49.01
N ASP A 372 25.98 11.08 -49.33
CA ASP A 372 25.49 11.36 -50.69
C ASP A 372 25.74 12.83 -51.10
N MET A 373 25.64 13.80 -50.17
CA MET A 373 26.02 15.20 -50.44
C MET A 373 27.51 15.37 -50.76
N LEU A 374 28.39 14.67 -50.03
CA LEU A 374 29.84 14.74 -50.28
C LEU A 374 30.22 13.99 -51.57
N LYS A 375 29.56 12.87 -51.87
CA LYS A 375 29.74 12.16 -53.15
C LYS A 375 29.32 13.06 -54.31
N PHE A 376 28.15 13.69 -54.21
CA PHE A 376 27.66 14.66 -55.19
C PHE A 376 28.68 15.79 -55.40
N GLN A 377 29.18 16.39 -54.31
CA GLN A 377 30.20 17.43 -54.39
C GLN A 377 31.46 16.94 -55.12
N LYS A 378 31.94 15.73 -54.80
CA LYS A 378 33.10 15.11 -55.48
C LYS A 378 32.81 14.85 -56.95
N GLU A 379 31.58 14.49 -57.34
CA GLU A 379 31.21 14.32 -58.74
C GLU A 379 31.28 15.66 -59.50
N ILE A 380 30.77 16.75 -58.90
CA ILE A 380 30.88 18.11 -59.46
C ILE A 380 32.35 18.55 -59.59
N GLU A 381 33.18 18.31 -58.57
CA GLU A 381 34.60 18.66 -58.60
C GLU A 381 35.38 17.86 -59.65
N ASN A 382 34.97 16.61 -59.91
CA ASN A 382 35.56 15.74 -60.92
C ASN A 382 34.99 15.92 -62.33
N ILE A 383 34.11 16.91 -62.57
CA ILE A 383 33.66 17.29 -63.93
C ILE A 383 34.87 17.53 -64.85
N SER A 384 35.95 18.09 -64.29
CA SER A 384 37.21 18.35 -64.99
C SER A 384 37.90 17.10 -65.56
N LYS A 385 37.58 15.91 -65.02
CA LYS A 385 38.11 14.61 -65.44
C LYS A 385 37.11 13.81 -66.28
N SER A 386 35.93 14.38 -66.53
CA SER A 386 34.89 13.72 -67.33
C SER A 386 35.26 13.71 -68.81
N SER A 387 34.63 12.80 -69.56
CA SER A 387 34.78 12.75 -71.02
C SER A 387 34.00 13.86 -71.76
N LEU A 388 33.54 14.89 -71.03
CA LEU A 388 32.89 16.07 -71.60
C LEU A 388 33.89 17.07 -72.16
N PHE A 389 35.16 17.01 -71.76
CA PHE A 389 36.20 17.94 -72.22
C PHE A 389 37.18 17.24 -73.16
N ASP A 390 37.67 17.96 -74.16
CA ASP A 390 38.72 17.49 -75.07
C ASP A 390 40.11 17.57 -74.41
N SER A 391 41.14 17.10 -75.11
CA SER A 391 42.53 17.16 -74.64
C SER A 391 43.06 18.58 -74.44
N ASN A 392 42.40 19.59 -75.03
CA ASN A 392 42.74 21.01 -74.91
C ASN A 392 41.93 21.70 -73.79
N GLY A 393 41.06 20.97 -73.10
CA GLY A 393 40.22 21.46 -72.01
C GLY A 393 38.99 22.26 -72.44
N HIS A 394 38.54 22.14 -73.68
CA HIS A 394 37.28 22.72 -74.16
C HIS A 394 36.13 21.71 -74.04
N LEU A 395 34.92 22.20 -73.76
CA LEU A 395 33.72 21.36 -73.77
C LEU A 395 33.48 20.79 -75.18
N ILE A 396 33.29 19.47 -75.26
CA ILE A 396 32.89 18.77 -76.49
C ILE A 396 31.38 18.98 -76.66
N GLU A 397 30.98 19.59 -77.78
CA GLU A 397 29.58 19.87 -78.16
C GLU A 397 28.79 18.60 -78.55
N ASP A 398 28.65 17.67 -77.60
CA ASP A 398 27.81 16.48 -77.68
C ASP A 398 26.58 16.69 -76.78
N ARG A 399 25.53 17.28 -77.36
CA ARG A 399 24.32 17.64 -76.63
C ARG A 399 23.72 16.46 -75.86
N PRO A 400 23.46 15.28 -76.46
CA PRO A 400 22.97 14.12 -75.71
C PRO A 400 23.83 13.79 -74.49
N LYS A 401 25.15 13.80 -74.64
CA LYS A 401 26.08 13.46 -73.56
C LYS A 401 26.11 14.51 -72.45
N ILE A 402 26.10 15.80 -72.81
CA ILE A 402 26.04 16.92 -71.85
C ILE A 402 24.72 16.87 -71.06
N PHE A 403 23.58 16.77 -71.74
CA PHE A 403 22.27 16.74 -71.09
C PHE A 403 22.08 15.48 -70.24
N HIS A 404 22.56 14.32 -70.68
CA HIS A 404 22.52 13.10 -69.87
C HIS A 404 23.35 13.24 -68.59
N TYR A 405 24.51 13.87 -68.68
CA TYR A 405 25.37 14.12 -67.53
C TYR A 405 24.74 15.14 -66.55
N LEU A 406 24.15 16.22 -67.06
CA LEU A 406 23.41 17.20 -66.24
C LEU A 406 22.17 16.58 -65.57
N ASP A 407 21.40 15.77 -66.29
CA ASP A 407 20.25 15.04 -65.73
C ASP A 407 20.68 14.13 -64.57
N LYS A 408 21.80 13.41 -64.72
CA LYS A 408 22.38 12.62 -63.62
C LYS A 408 22.72 13.51 -62.41
N ILE A 409 23.45 14.60 -62.62
CA ILE A 409 23.85 15.52 -61.54
C ILE A 409 22.63 16.09 -60.81
N ILE A 410 21.60 16.52 -61.54
CA ILE A 410 20.39 17.11 -60.96
C ILE A 410 19.65 16.07 -60.11
N LYS A 411 19.51 14.83 -60.60
CA LYS A 411 18.90 13.73 -59.84
C LYS A 411 19.69 13.37 -58.59
N ASP A 412 21.02 13.37 -58.68
CA ASP A 412 21.89 13.10 -57.54
C ASP A 412 21.83 14.21 -56.49
N LEU A 413 21.71 15.48 -56.91
CA LEU A 413 21.46 16.61 -56.01
C LEU A 413 20.12 16.47 -55.30
N ASP A 414 19.03 16.28 -56.04
CA ASP A 414 17.67 16.18 -55.48
C ASP A 414 17.58 15.03 -54.44
N ARG A 415 18.12 13.86 -54.79
CA ARG A 415 18.23 12.73 -53.86
C ARG A 415 19.01 13.09 -52.60
N SER A 416 20.16 13.74 -52.74
CA SER A 416 21.03 14.09 -51.61
C SER A 416 20.38 15.13 -50.69
N ILE A 417 19.76 16.16 -51.27
CA ILE A 417 19.01 17.19 -50.52
C ILE A 417 17.82 16.55 -49.81
N HIS A 418 17.10 15.65 -50.47
CA HIS A 418 15.98 14.93 -49.85
C HIS A 418 16.41 14.11 -48.63
N GLN A 419 17.55 13.42 -48.69
CA GLN A 419 18.10 12.71 -47.54
C GLN A 419 18.45 13.63 -46.37
N VAL A 420 19.07 14.79 -46.64
CA VAL A 420 19.39 15.76 -45.58
C VAL A 420 18.12 16.35 -44.98
N ARG A 421 17.11 16.68 -45.80
CA ARG A 421 15.79 17.16 -45.34
C ARG A 421 15.10 16.15 -44.43
N ASN A 422 15.19 14.86 -44.79
CA ASN A 422 14.65 13.76 -44.01
C ASN A 422 15.42 13.56 -42.70
N TYR A 423 16.74 13.68 -42.73
CA TYR A 423 17.58 13.53 -41.54
C TYR A 423 17.22 14.54 -40.44
N VAL A 424 17.07 15.82 -40.80
CA VAL A 424 16.75 16.87 -39.81
C VAL A 424 15.31 16.81 -39.28
N GLU A 425 14.47 15.95 -39.86
CA GLU A 425 13.12 15.67 -39.38
C GLU A 425 13.01 14.39 -38.57
N ARG A 426 14.10 13.66 -38.38
CA ARG A 426 14.13 12.52 -37.45
C ARG A 426 13.91 12.97 -36.02
N LEU A 427 13.24 12.13 -35.24
CA LEU A 427 12.91 12.37 -33.84
C LEU A 427 14.12 12.66 -32.96
N ASP A 428 15.22 11.92 -33.15
CA ASP A 428 16.45 12.15 -32.39
C ASP A 428 17.06 13.53 -32.63
N ILE A 429 17.01 14.03 -33.87
CA ILE A 429 17.50 15.36 -34.22
C ILE A 429 16.60 16.44 -33.64
N VAL A 430 15.28 16.36 -33.84
CA VAL A 430 14.35 17.38 -33.31
C VAL A 430 14.31 17.41 -31.78
N LEU A 431 14.48 16.26 -31.13
CA LEU A 431 14.63 16.19 -29.67
C LEU A 431 16.00 16.74 -29.23
N GLY A 432 17.05 16.51 -30.03
CA GLY A 432 18.34 17.18 -29.88
C GLY A 432 18.23 18.70 -29.92
N ILE A 433 17.41 19.26 -30.82
CA ILE A 433 17.14 20.71 -30.89
C ILE A 433 16.50 21.17 -29.59
N LYS A 434 15.48 20.46 -29.11
CA LYS A 434 14.81 20.78 -27.84
C LYS A 434 15.78 20.85 -26.65
N HIS A 435 16.63 19.83 -26.48
CA HIS A 435 17.44 19.70 -25.29
C HIS A 435 18.79 20.41 -25.36
N LYS A 436 19.46 20.42 -26.52
CA LYS A 436 20.79 21.02 -26.67
C LYS A 436 20.71 22.47 -27.14
N VAL A 437 19.95 22.75 -28.19
CA VAL A 437 19.85 24.10 -28.76
C VAL A 437 18.97 25.01 -27.90
N LEU A 438 17.74 24.58 -27.61
CA LEU A 438 16.79 25.36 -26.82
C LEU A 438 17.01 25.24 -25.29
N ASN A 439 17.99 24.44 -24.85
CA ASN A 439 18.33 24.22 -23.44
C ASN A 439 17.15 23.83 -22.54
N LEU A 440 16.13 23.15 -23.10
CA LEU A 440 14.98 22.71 -22.31
C LEU A 440 15.35 21.43 -21.54
N PRO A 441 15.14 21.36 -20.21
CA PRO A 441 15.54 20.20 -19.43
C PRO A 441 14.64 18.98 -19.70
N HIS A 442 15.16 17.79 -19.38
CA HIS A 442 14.34 16.58 -19.32
C HIS A 442 13.38 16.69 -18.14
N LEU A 443 12.08 16.59 -18.43
CA LEU A 443 11.03 16.58 -17.43
C LEU A 443 10.50 15.16 -17.28
N TYR A 444 10.75 14.54 -16.14
CA TYR A 444 10.25 13.22 -15.80
C TYR A 444 9.92 13.12 -14.30
N LEU A 445 9.16 12.08 -13.97
CA LEU A 445 8.76 11.71 -12.62
C LEU A 445 9.40 10.37 -12.25
N THR A 446 9.57 10.13 -10.95
CA THR A 446 9.87 8.79 -10.45
C THR A 446 8.60 8.15 -9.92
N LEU A 447 8.60 6.83 -9.71
CA LEU A 447 7.48 6.12 -9.05
C LEU A 447 7.13 6.69 -7.66
N ARG A 448 8.08 7.35 -7.00
CA ARG A 448 7.93 7.92 -5.65
C ARG A 448 7.55 9.40 -5.63
N SER A 449 7.54 10.06 -6.79
CA SER A 449 7.15 11.48 -6.87
C SER A 449 5.71 11.66 -6.40
N ASP A 450 5.46 12.63 -5.52
CA ASP A 450 4.15 12.89 -4.94
C ASP A 450 3.28 13.78 -5.86
N VAL A 451 1.99 13.91 -5.52
CA VAL A 451 1.04 14.70 -6.31
C VAL A 451 1.42 16.18 -6.43
N GLU A 452 2.05 16.77 -5.40
CA GLU A 452 2.43 18.18 -5.45
C GLU A 452 3.64 18.38 -6.36
N GLU A 453 4.64 17.50 -6.29
CA GLU A 453 5.76 17.46 -7.24
C GLU A 453 5.24 17.27 -8.68
N MET A 454 4.28 16.37 -8.88
CA MET A 454 3.64 16.14 -10.18
C MET A 454 2.96 17.41 -10.72
N ARG A 455 2.17 18.09 -9.87
CA ARG A 455 1.48 19.34 -10.23
C ARG A 455 2.46 20.47 -10.55
N GLN A 456 3.56 20.57 -9.81
CA GLN A 456 4.61 21.58 -10.05
C GLN A 456 5.36 21.34 -11.36
N LYS A 457 5.66 20.07 -11.68
CA LYS A 457 6.39 19.70 -12.91
C LYS A 457 5.53 19.72 -14.17
N ILE A 458 4.23 19.41 -14.06
CA ILE A 458 3.40 19.23 -15.28
C ILE A 458 3.05 20.56 -15.94
N GLN A 459 2.79 21.61 -15.16
CA GLN A 459 2.50 22.96 -15.64
C GLN A 459 1.53 22.98 -16.85
N HIS A 460 2.03 23.36 -18.02
CA HIS A 460 1.28 23.45 -19.28
C HIS A 460 1.40 22.21 -20.17
N HIS A 461 2.15 21.19 -19.75
CA HIS A 461 2.31 19.95 -20.49
C HIS A 461 1.09 19.04 -20.32
N ASP A 462 0.78 18.28 -21.38
CA ASP A 462 -0.34 17.35 -21.39
C ASP A 462 -0.06 16.07 -20.58
N PHE A 463 1.22 15.69 -20.49
CA PHE A 463 1.68 14.53 -19.74
C PHE A 463 3.13 14.67 -19.25
N LEU A 464 3.47 13.85 -18.25
CA LEU A 464 4.84 13.61 -17.79
C LEU A 464 5.14 12.12 -17.84
N THR A 465 6.34 11.77 -18.31
CA THR A 465 6.82 10.38 -18.28
C THR A 465 7.30 9.99 -16.89
N VAL A 466 6.88 8.81 -16.44
CA VAL A 466 7.34 8.20 -15.20
C VAL A 466 8.45 7.22 -15.52
N ILE A 467 9.61 7.40 -14.89
CA ILE A 467 10.80 6.58 -15.10
C ILE A 467 11.22 5.83 -13.83
N VAL A 468 11.94 4.74 -14.04
CA VAL A 468 12.75 4.05 -13.03
C VAL A 468 14.20 4.20 -13.43
N ASN A 469 15.04 4.65 -12.50
CA ASN A 469 16.48 4.76 -12.72
C ASN A 469 17.15 3.45 -12.33
N ASP A 470 17.89 2.85 -13.26
CA ASP A 470 18.80 1.75 -12.98
C ASP A 470 20.13 2.34 -12.51
N LYS A 471 20.40 2.25 -11.21
CA LYS A 471 21.60 2.85 -10.61
C LYS A 471 22.89 2.24 -11.12
N SER A 472 22.86 0.98 -11.56
CA SER A 472 24.04 0.28 -12.05
C SER A 472 24.50 0.78 -13.42
N THR A 473 23.56 1.16 -14.29
CA THR A 473 23.83 1.63 -15.65
C THR A 473 23.59 3.13 -15.84
N ASN A 474 23.06 3.80 -14.81
CA ASN A 474 22.55 5.17 -14.85
C ASN A 474 21.55 5.42 -16.00
N SER A 475 20.82 4.38 -16.37
CA SER A 475 19.87 4.41 -17.47
C SER A 475 18.44 4.63 -16.96
N LEU A 476 17.65 5.38 -17.73
CA LEU A 476 16.29 5.75 -17.36
C LEU A 476 15.30 4.87 -18.13
N PHE A 477 14.41 4.17 -17.44
CA PHE A 477 13.42 3.31 -18.10
C PHE A 477 12.02 3.89 -17.99
N PRO A 478 11.30 4.12 -19.11
CA PRO A 478 9.95 4.65 -19.07
C PRO A 478 8.94 3.56 -18.72
N VAL A 479 8.26 3.76 -17.58
CA VAL A 479 7.25 2.86 -17.01
C VAL A 479 5.85 3.18 -17.56
N GLY A 480 5.56 4.46 -17.76
CA GLY A 480 4.29 4.96 -18.24
C GLY A 480 4.23 6.48 -18.16
N ILE A 481 3.03 7.05 -18.18
CA ILE A 481 2.81 8.50 -18.11
C ILE A 481 1.81 8.87 -17.03
N VAL A 482 1.87 10.11 -16.55
CA VAL A 482 0.81 10.78 -15.80
C VAL A 482 0.25 11.92 -16.65
N ARG A 483 -1.07 11.98 -16.84
CA ARG A 483 -1.72 13.01 -17.65
C ARG A 483 -2.17 14.21 -16.83
N SER A 484 -2.10 15.39 -17.44
CA SER A 484 -2.57 16.64 -16.85
C SER A 484 -4.07 16.61 -16.57
N ALA A 485 -4.85 16.01 -17.47
CA ALA A 485 -6.29 15.83 -17.27
C ALA A 485 -6.63 15.00 -16.03
N ASP A 486 -5.81 13.99 -15.72
CA ASP A 486 -6.02 13.15 -14.53
C ASP A 486 -5.67 13.90 -13.26
N LEU A 487 -4.54 14.62 -13.22
CA LEU A 487 -4.10 15.40 -12.04
C LEU A 487 -5.02 16.57 -11.67
N ARG A 488 -5.81 17.07 -12.63
CA ARG A 488 -6.78 18.17 -12.43
C ARG A 488 -8.12 17.69 -11.88
N LYS A 489 -8.37 16.38 -11.79
CA LYS A 489 -9.60 15.83 -11.17
C LYS A 489 -9.62 16.17 -9.68
N THR A 490 -10.82 16.41 -9.15
CA THR A 490 -11.03 16.70 -7.72
C THR A 490 -10.74 15.48 -6.85
N GLY A 491 -11.13 14.29 -7.30
CA GLY A 491 -10.82 13.00 -6.68
C GLY A 491 -9.82 12.21 -7.52
N LEU A 492 -8.67 11.88 -6.94
CA LEU A 492 -7.60 11.08 -7.55
C LEU A 492 -7.53 9.64 -7.03
N GLY A 493 -8.22 9.36 -5.93
CA GLY A 493 -8.30 8.05 -5.31
C GLY A 493 -9.39 8.02 -4.25
N THR A 494 -9.60 6.85 -3.65
CA THR A 494 -10.70 6.63 -2.71
C THR A 494 -10.23 5.97 -1.42
N VAL A 495 -11.00 6.12 -0.34
CA VAL A 495 -10.67 5.59 0.99
C VAL A 495 -11.89 4.90 1.61
N SER A 496 -11.64 3.75 2.24
CA SER A 496 -12.55 3.09 3.17
C SER A 496 -12.03 3.21 4.59
N LEU A 497 -12.83 3.71 5.51
CA LEU A 497 -12.50 3.83 6.93
C LEU A 497 -13.11 2.64 7.70
N ARG A 498 -12.35 2.11 8.65
CA ARG A 498 -12.74 0.96 9.47
C ARG A 498 -12.44 1.27 10.92
N ASP A 499 -13.47 1.17 11.77
CA ASP A 499 -13.45 1.49 13.21
C ASP A 499 -13.44 2.98 13.57
N PHE A 500 -13.55 3.85 12.57
CA PHE A 500 -13.66 5.28 12.78
C PHE A 500 -14.29 5.94 11.55
N CYS A 501 -14.80 7.15 11.75
CA CYS A 501 -15.28 8.00 10.66
C CYS A 501 -14.85 9.47 10.81
N ASN A 502 -14.26 9.85 11.93
CA ASN A 502 -13.71 11.19 12.13
C ASN A 502 -12.44 11.35 11.30
N LEU A 503 -12.39 12.39 10.46
CA LEU A 503 -11.21 12.70 9.64
C LEU A 503 -10.02 13.17 10.48
N GLU A 504 -10.19 13.56 11.74
CA GLU A 504 -9.07 13.89 12.63
C GLU A 504 -8.23 12.65 13.00
N GLU A 505 -8.81 11.46 12.90
CA GLU A 505 -8.16 10.18 13.20
C GLU A 505 -7.38 9.61 12.01
N VAL A 506 -7.33 10.35 10.89
CA VAL A 506 -6.58 9.98 9.68
C VAL A 506 -5.99 11.21 8.99
N LYS A 507 -4.70 11.20 8.65
CA LYS A 507 -4.11 12.29 7.86
C LYS A 507 -4.27 12.00 6.37
N MET A 508 -5.42 12.36 5.81
CA MET A 508 -5.76 12.11 4.40
C MET A 508 -5.56 13.36 3.53
N ALA A 509 -4.96 13.19 2.35
CA ALA A 509 -4.89 14.27 1.37
C ALA A 509 -6.28 14.66 0.82
N SER A 510 -6.46 15.94 0.50
CA SER A 510 -7.76 16.50 0.07
C SER A 510 -8.29 15.97 -1.27
N TYR A 511 -7.43 15.37 -2.09
CA TYR A 511 -7.80 14.74 -3.36
C TYR A 511 -8.25 13.28 -3.22
N LEU A 512 -8.32 12.75 -2.00
CA LEU A 512 -8.86 11.43 -1.70
C LEU A 512 -10.29 11.56 -1.18
N GLU A 513 -11.17 10.68 -1.64
CA GLU A 513 -12.58 10.70 -1.23
C GLU A 513 -12.96 9.47 -0.42
N VAL A 514 -13.67 9.67 0.70
CA VAL A 514 -14.18 8.55 1.52
C VAL A 514 -15.44 7.98 0.87
N ILE A 515 -15.42 6.68 0.55
CA ILE A 515 -16.53 5.98 -0.12
C ILE A 515 -17.16 4.88 0.73
N SER A 516 -16.50 4.41 1.79
CA SER A 516 -17.03 3.36 2.66
C SER A 516 -16.59 3.61 4.10
N VAL A 517 -17.51 3.43 5.04
CA VAL A 517 -17.28 3.57 6.48
C VAL A 517 -17.97 2.43 7.21
N ILE A 518 -17.25 1.77 8.10
CA ILE A 518 -17.81 0.83 9.07
C ILE A 518 -17.27 1.25 10.43
N ASP A 519 -18.15 1.65 11.34
CA ASP A 519 -17.80 2.28 12.62
C ASP A 519 -18.83 1.91 13.69
N HIS A 520 -18.41 1.82 14.95
CA HIS A 520 -19.27 1.59 16.09
C HIS A 520 -19.28 2.76 17.10
N HIS A 521 -18.49 3.80 16.84
CA HIS A 521 -18.42 5.03 17.62
C HIS A 521 -19.44 6.10 17.19
N LYS A 522 -19.45 7.25 17.89
CA LYS A 522 -20.25 8.44 17.50
C LYS A 522 -19.68 9.05 16.22
N SER A 523 -20.53 9.20 15.21
CA SER A 523 -20.06 9.46 13.86
C SER A 523 -20.16 10.92 13.39
N SER A 524 -19.12 11.39 12.70
CA SER A 524 -19.11 12.65 11.93
C SER A 524 -18.37 12.44 10.62
N LEU A 525 -19.11 12.17 9.54
CA LEU A 525 -18.55 11.91 8.21
C LEU A 525 -18.73 13.13 7.30
N LYS A 526 -17.63 13.60 6.70
CA LYS A 526 -17.64 14.63 5.67
C LYS A 526 -16.97 14.10 4.40
N THR A 527 -17.76 13.88 3.35
CA THR A 527 -17.26 13.42 2.04
C THR A 527 -18.12 13.98 0.92
N ASN A 528 -17.51 14.14 -0.27
CA ASN A 528 -18.21 14.60 -1.48
C ASN A 528 -18.79 13.43 -2.30
N SER A 529 -18.29 12.21 -2.13
CA SER A 529 -18.86 11.02 -2.75
C SER A 529 -20.09 10.56 -1.95
N ALA A 530 -21.01 9.82 -2.58
CA ALA A 530 -22.05 9.08 -1.85
C ALA A 530 -21.42 7.84 -1.18
N PRO A 531 -21.26 7.82 0.15
CA PRO A 531 -20.57 6.73 0.82
C PRO A 531 -21.54 5.59 1.17
N SER A 532 -21.01 4.37 1.28
CA SER A 532 -21.66 3.31 2.07
C SER A 532 -21.25 3.48 3.53
N ALA A 533 -22.21 3.57 4.44
CA ALA A 533 -21.94 3.72 5.87
C ALA A 533 -22.72 2.67 6.67
N LEU A 534 -21.99 1.82 7.39
CA LEU A 534 -22.55 0.86 8.36
C LEU A 534 -22.12 1.30 9.76
N ILE A 535 -23.05 1.92 10.47
CA ILE A 535 -22.84 2.42 11.83
C ILE A 535 -23.84 1.73 12.76
N SER A 536 -23.35 1.18 13.86
CA SER A 536 -24.21 0.65 14.90
C SER A 536 -23.53 0.61 16.25
N ASP A 537 -24.34 0.69 17.31
CA ASP A 537 -23.93 0.38 18.67
C ASP A 537 -23.56 -1.11 18.77
N ALA A 538 -22.25 -1.37 18.78
CA ALA A 538 -21.59 -2.64 19.03
C ALA A 538 -20.34 -2.34 19.86
N GLN A 539 -19.82 -3.32 20.60
CA GLN A 539 -18.59 -3.07 21.37
C GLN A 539 -17.33 -3.07 20.50
N SER A 540 -17.37 -3.69 19.32
CA SER A 540 -16.25 -3.78 18.37
C SER A 540 -16.79 -3.62 16.93
N CYS A 541 -16.04 -2.92 16.08
CA CYS A 541 -16.31 -2.79 14.65
C CYS A 541 -16.40 -4.17 13.96
N ASN A 542 -15.65 -5.15 14.44
CA ASN A 542 -15.57 -6.48 13.84
C ASN A 542 -16.87 -7.30 13.98
N VAL A 543 -17.78 -6.93 14.90
CA VAL A 543 -19.15 -7.47 14.95
C VAL A 543 -19.92 -7.12 13.67
N LEU A 544 -19.81 -5.88 13.21
CA LEU A 544 -20.50 -5.40 12.00
C LEU A 544 -19.94 -6.06 10.75
N LEU A 545 -18.61 -6.23 10.69
CA LEU A 545 -17.95 -6.95 9.60
C LEU A 545 -18.31 -8.43 9.57
N ALA A 546 -18.33 -9.11 10.71
CA ALA A 546 -18.70 -10.51 10.80
C ALA A 546 -20.13 -10.76 10.28
N GLU A 547 -21.08 -9.91 10.64
CA GLU A 547 -22.45 -10.03 10.15
C GLU A 547 -22.56 -9.83 8.63
N GLN A 548 -21.82 -8.87 8.04
CA GLN A 548 -21.75 -8.73 6.59
C GLN A 548 -21.10 -9.95 5.93
N ALA A 549 -20.03 -10.47 6.53
CA ALA A 549 -19.37 -11.68 6.08
C ALA A 549 -20.34 -12.88 6.11
N PHE A 550 -21.17 -13.06 7.14
CA PHE A 550 -22.17 -14.13 7.17
C PHE A 550 -23.13 -14.06 5.97
N ILE A 551 -23.64 -12.86 5.66
CA ILE A 551 -24.58 -12.66 4.56
C ILE A 551 -23.96 -13.02 3.22
N ILE A 552 -22.70 -12.61 2.98
CA ILE A 552 -21.98 -12.91 1.75
C ILE A 552 -21.60 -14.40 1.71
N ASN A 553 -21.06 -14.93 2.81
CA ASN A 553 -20.54 -16.28 2.88
C ASN A 553 -21.65 -17.33 2.75
N ASP A 554 -22.84 -17.09 3.30
CA ASP A 554 -24.00 -17.98 3.14
C ASP A 554 -24.47 -18.13 1.68
N ARG A 555 -24.14 -17.18 0.80
CA ARG A 555 -24.53 -17.23 -0.63
C ARG A 555 -23.57 -18.05 -1.48
N PHE A 556 -22.29 -18.12 -1.11
CA PHE A 556 -21.23 -18.64 -1.99
C PHE A 556 -20.34 -19.70 -1.33
N SER A 557 -20.41 -19.88 -0.02
CA SER A 557 -19.62 -20.88 0.69
C SER A 557 -20.34 -22.22 0.76
N LEU A 558 -19.57 -23.30 0.60
CA LEU A 558 -19.98 -24.65 0.96
C LEU A 558 -19.51 -25.04 2.37
N GLY A 559 -18.80 -24.11 3.03
CA GLY A 559 -18.08 -24.22 4.30
C GLY A 559 -17.43 -25.59 4.52
N GLY A 560 -16.58 -25.96 3.57
CA GLY A 560 -15.73 -27.15 3.65
C GLY A 560 -16.37 -28.46 3.19
N MET A 561 -17.67 -28.48 2.89
CA MET A 561 -18.39 -29.65 2.39
C MET A 561 -18.46 -29.68 0.87
N THR A 562 -18.63 -30.88 0.32
CA THR A 562 -19.05 -31.15 -1.05
C THR A 562 -20.58 -31.15 -1.15
N SER A 563 -21.13 -30.99 -2.36
CA SER A 563 -22.58 -31.07 -2.58
C SER A 563 -23.18 -32.38 -2.09
N SER A 564 -22.45 -33.51 -2.25
CA SER A 564 -22.90 -34.81 -1.76
C SER A 564 -22.93 -34.91 -0.24
N GLU A 565 -21.98 -34.30 0.46
CA GLU A 565 -21.95 -34.26 1.93
C GLU A 565 -23.11 -33.41 2.47
N ILE A 566 -23.41 -32.28 1.82
CA ILE A 566 -24.56 -31.42 2.18
C ILE A 566 -25.87 -32.20 2.06
N ASP A 567 -26.11 -32.88 0.93
CA ASP A 567 -27.34 -33.64 0.72
C ASP A 567 -27.49 -34.79 1.72
N LYS A 568 -26.39 -35.52 2.00
CA LYS A 568 -26.38 -36.58 3.03
C LYS A 568 -26.74 -36.04 4.41
N GLN A 569 -26.23 -34.86 4.78
CA GLN A 569 -26.55 -34.27 6.07
C GLN A 569 -28.01 -33.82 6.14
N ILE A 570 -28.56 -33.25 5.06
CA ILE A 570 -30.00 -32.90 4.96
C ILE A 570 -30.87 -34.14 5.14
N GLU A 571 -30.53 -35.25 4.48
CA GLU A 571 -31.26 -36.53 4.62
C GLU A 571 -31.24 -37.03 6.07
N LYS A 572 -30.06 -37.07 6.69
CA LYS A 572 -29.88 -37.48 8.10
C LYS A 572 -30.73 -36.62 9.04
N MET A 573 -30.83 -35.32 8.78
CA MET A 573 -31.63 -34.40 9.60
C MET A 573 -33.14 -34.53 9.40
N SER A 574 -33.59 -34.87 8.19
CA SER A 574 -35.03 -35.06 7.92
C SER A 574 -35.65 -36.25 8.68
N GLN A 575 -34.81 -37.14 9.21
CA GLN A 575 -35.22 -38.31 10.02
C GLN A 575 -35.33 -38.01 11.52
N ALA A 576 -34.89 -36.82 11.98
CA ALA A 576 -34.89 -36.44 13.40
C ALA A 576 -36.07 -35.51 13.76
N PRO A 577 -36.57 -35.53 15.02
CA PRO A 577 -37.65 -34.63 15.45
C PRO A 577 -37.19 -33.17 15.50
N ILE A 578 -37.85 -32.31 14.72
CA ILE A 578 -37.49 -30.90 14.48
C ILE A 578 -37.43 -30.09 15.78
N SER A 579 -36.23 -29.65 16.16
CA SER A 579 -35.99 -28.62 17.17
C SER A 579 -35.66 -27.25 16.55
N ALA A 580 -35.63 -26.19 17.37
CA ALA A 580 -35.21 -24.85 16.90
C ALA A 580 -33.76 -24.86 16.37
N SER A 581 -32.86 -25.54 17.08
CA SER A 581 -31.48 -25.78 16.66
C SER A 581 -31.40 -26.50 15.32
N GLN A 582 -32.12 -27.62 15.17
CA GLN A 582 -32.16 -28.37 13.91
C GLN A 582 -32.77 -27.53 12.78
N THR A 583 -33.76 -26.69 13.05
CA THR A 583 -34.32 -25.77 12.05
C THR A 583 -33.26 -24.80 11.54
N ARG A 584 -32.43 -24.24 12.43
CA ARG A 584 -31.34 -23.33 12.04
C ARG A 584 -30.23 -24.05 11.26
N ILE A 585 -29.85 -25.25 11.67
CA ILE A 585 -28.87 -26.09 10.95
C ILE A 585 -29.40 -26.43 9.55
N LEU A 586 -30.65 -26.88 9.44
CA LEU A 586 -31.28 -27.19 8.15
C LEU A 586 -31.35 -25.96 7.24
N ARG A 587 -31.66 -24.78 7.78
CA ARG A 587 -31.63 -23.52 7.02
C ARG A 587 -30.24 -23.26 6.43
N ARG A 588 -29.17 -23.42 7.21
CA ARG A 588 -27.79 -23.24 6.72
C ARG A 588 -27.41 -24.29 5.67
N LEU A 589 -27.81 -25.55 5.86
CA LEU A 589 -27.61 -26.60 4.85
C LEU A 589 -28.33 -26.30 3.54
N LEU A 590 -29.56 -25.80 3.60
CA LEU A 590 -30.31 -25.39 2.41
C LEU A 590 -29.67 -24.19 1.70
N GLN A 591 -29.10 -23.23 2.45
CA GLN A 591 -28.31 -22.14 1.88
C GLN A 591 -27.06 -22.68 1.17
N ARG A 592 -26.30 -23.58 1.80
CA ARG A 592 -25.14 -24.23 1.17
C ARG A 592 -25.49 -25.06 -0.04
N ARG A 593 -26.62 -25.77 -0.03
CA ARG A 593 -27.13 -26.48 -1.21
C ARG A 593 -27.45 -25.50 -2.34
N THR A 594 -28.03 -24.35 -2.01
CA THR A 594 -28.28 -23.27 -2.98
C THR A 594 -26.97 -22.74 -3.55
N ALA A 595 -25.97 -22.48 -2.70
CA ALA A 595 -24.62 -22.10 -3.12
C ALA A 595 -24.02 -23.16 -4.07
N ALA A 596 -24.13 -24.45 -3.74
CA ALA A 596 -23.66 -25.55 -4.59
C ALA A 596 -24.26 -25.55 -6.01
N HIS A 597 -25.50 -25.10 -6.17
CA HIS A 597 -26.13 -24.95 -7.49
C HIS A 597 -25.63 -23.72 -8.27
N HIS A 598 -25.19 -22.67 -7.58
CA HIS A 598 -24.58 -21.48 -8.20
C HIS A 598 -23.10 -21.70 -8.59
N ILE A 599 -22.41 -22.67 -7.97
CA ILE A 599 -20.98 -22.95 -8.15
C ILE A 599 -20.72 -23.73 -9.45
N GLY A 600 -21.10 -23.18 -10.61
CA GLY A 600 -20.60 -23.66 -11.92
C GLY A 600 -19.09 -23.46 -12.11
N ASN A 601 -18.27 -23.65 -11.06
CA ASN A 601 -16.83 -23.40 -10.91
C ASN A 601 -16.36 -21.93 -11.00
N VAL A 602 -17.24 -20.94 -11.17
CA VAL A 602 -16.83 -19.53 -11.33
C VAL A 602 -16.73 -18.77 -10.01
N PHE A 603 -17.71 -18.95 -9.11
CA PHE A 603 -17.77 -18.27 -7.83
C PHE A 603 -17.57 -19.24 -6.67
N TYR A 604 -16.83 -18.83 -5.64
CA TYR A 604 -16.53 -19.63 -4.46
C TYR A 604 -16.05 -18.76 -3.30
N ILE A 605 -16.14 -19.32 -2.10
CA ILE A 605 -15.41 -18.87 -0.92
C ILE A 605 -14.62 -20.06 -0.39
N ASN A 606 -13.30 -19.88 -0.27
CA ASN A 606 -12.44 -20.92 0.24
C ASN A 606 -12.68 -21.11 1.75
N SER A 607 -12.78 -22.37 2.20
CA SER A 607 -13.07 -22.67 3.61
C SER A 607 -11.98 -22.17 4.57
N ASN A 608 -10.71 -22.18 4.15
CA ASN A 608 -9.62 -21.67 4.97
C ASN A 608 -9.67 -20.14 5.05
N ARG A 609 -10.02 -19.45 3.94
CA ARG A 609 -10.29 -18.01 3.97
C ARG A 609 -11.39 -17.70 4.98
N GLU A 610 -12.51 -18.41 4.91
CA GLU A 610 -13.69 -18.14 5.74
C GLU A 610 -13.37 -18.40 7.22
N PHE A 611 -12.67 -19.50 7.52
CA PHE A 611 -12.23 -19.82 8.87
C PHE A 611 -11.31 -18.73 9.43
N ASN A 612 -10.31 -18.29 8.64
CA ASN A 612 -9.38 -17.23 9.05
C ASN A 612 -10.10 -15.90 9.28
N GLU A 613 -11.14 -15.60 8.50
CA GLU A 613 -12.01 -14.43 8.69
C GLU A 613 -12.62 -14.42 10.08
N TYR A 614 -13.39 -15.47 10.37
CA TYR A 614 -14.18 -15.57 11.58
C TYR A 614 -13.29 -15.68 12.82
N LEU A 615 -12.15 -16.35 12.72
CA LEU A 615 -11.18 -16.43 13.79
C LEU A 615 -10.58 -15.06 14.10
N SER A 616 -10.26 -14.28 13.07
CA SER A 616 -9.74 -12.92 13.26
C SER A 616 -10.77 -12.00 13.90
N PHE A 617 -12.02 -12.04 13.42
CA PHE A 617 -13.12 -11.28 14.03
C PHE A 617 -13.35 -11.68 15.48
N LEU A 618 -13.34 -12.98 15.78
CA LEU A 618 -13.46 -13.47 17.16
C LEU A 618 -12.37 -12.87 18.07
N HIS A 619 -11.11 -12.91 17.62
CA HIS A 619 -10.00 -12.38 18.39
C HIS A 619 -10.08 -10.86 18.59
N ALA A 620 -10.47 -10.11 17.55
CA ALA A 620 -10.67 -8.66 17.67
C ALA A 620 -11.79 -8.32 18.65
N ILE A 621 -12.94 -9.00 18.53
CA ILE A 621 -14.08 -8.81 19.42
C ILE A 621 -13.68 -9.16 20.87
N LEU A 622 -12.88 -10.21 21.09
CA LEU A 622 -12.40 -10.58 22.43
C LEU A 622 -11.37 -9.62 23.02
N ASP A 623 -10.60 -8.93 22.18
CA ASP A 623 -9.61 -7.95 22.61
C ASP A 623 -10.32 -6.69 23.16
N ASP A 624 -11.34 -6.23 22.45
CA ASP A 624 -12.05 -4.97 22.72
C ASP A 624 -13.26 -5.14 23.65
N THR A 625 -13.95 -6.28 23.57
CA THR A 625 -15.13 -6.57 24.40
C THR A 625 -14.74 -7.26 25.70
N ASP A 626 -14.96 -6.58 26.83
CA ASP A 626 -14.97 -7.22 28.15
C ASP A 626 -16.26 -8.04 28.33
N LEU A 627 -16.23 -9.28 27.82
CA LEU A 627 -17.38 -10.20 27.82
C LEU A 627 -17.98 -10.48 29.21
N LEU A 628 -17.28 -10.11 30.29
CA LEU A 628 -17.78 -10.28 31.66
C LEU A 628 -18.51 -9.05 32.19
N THR A 629 -18.33 -7.86 31.60
CA THR A 629 -18.85 -6.61 32.18
C THR A 629 -19.57 -5.67 31.22
N LYS A 630 -19.27 -5.70 29.90
CA LYS A 630 -19.90 -4.85 28.89
C LYS A 630 -20.08 -5.64 27.60
N VAL A 631 -21.31 -6.11 27.39
CA VAL A 631 -21.66 -6.85 26.18
C VAL A 631 -23.11 -6.56 25.82
N SER A 632 -23.37 -6.28 24.55
CA SER A 632 -24.71 -6.06 24.02
C SER A 632 -25.33 -7.38 23.56
N ASN A 633 -26.65 -7.37 23.31
CA ASN A 633 -27.33 -8.51 22.71
C ASN A 633 -26.76 -8.84 21.32
N ARG A 634 -26.33 -7.84 20.56
CA ARG A 634 -25.77 -8.04 19.21
C ARG A 634 -24.43 -8.76 19.27
N ASP A 635 -23.56 -8.38 20.20
CA ASP A 635 -22.23 -8.96 20.37
C ASP A 635 -22.33 -10.47 20.71
N VAL A 636 -23.18 -10.86 21.67
CA VAL A 636 -23.33 -12.28 22.05
C VAL A 636 -23.94 -13.15 20.94
N GLU A 637 -24.89 -12.61 20.18
CA GLU A 637 -25.50 -13.33 19.05
C GLU A 637 -24.49 -13.51 17.91
N CYS A 638 -23.70 -12.49 17.62
CA CYS A 638 -22.62 -12.56 16.65
C CYS A 638 -21.57 -13.60 17.06
N LEU A 639 -21.08 -13.54 18.31
CA LEU A 639 -20.08 -14.49 18.82
C LEU A 639 -20.58 -15.94 18.79
N ALA A 640 -21.84 -16.19 19.15
CA ALA A 640 -22.43 -17.53 19.04
C ALA A 640 -22.43 -18.02 17.58
N GLN A 641 -22.79 -17.16 16.62
CA GLN A 641 -22.72 -17.51 15.20
C GLN A 641 -21.29 -17.77 14.72
N ILE A 642 -20.32 -16.94 15.12
CA ILE A 642 -18.90 -17.14 14.82
C ILE A 642 -18.45 -18.52 15.30
N LEU A 643 -18.71 -18.87 16.57
CA LEU A 643 -18.31 -20.16 17.14
C LEU A 643 -18.95 -21.34 16.42
N ASN A 644 -20.25 -21.27 16.15
CA ASN A 644 -20.97 -22.31 15.40
C ASN A 644 -20.39 -22.49 13.99
N ARG A 645 -20.07 -21.39 13.30
CA ARG A 645 -19.49 -21.41 11.94
C ARG A 645 -18.07 -21.93 11.93
N LEU A 646 -17.22 -21.47 12.84
CA LEU A 646 -15.85 -21.97 13.00
C LEU A 646 -15.86 -23.48 13.22
N LYS A 647 -16.70 -23.97 14.14
CA LYS A 647 -16.79 -25.40 14.41
C LYS A 647 -17.31 -26.17 13.21
N SER A 648 -18.32 -25.63 12.51
CA SER A 648 -18.85 -26.27 11.32
C SER A 648 -17.82 -26.37 10.18
N LEU A 649 -17.00 -25.33 10.00
CA LEU A 649 -15.89 -25.31 9.04
C LEU A 649 -14.80 -26.32 9.41
N SER A 650 -14.43 -26.40 10.69
CA SER A 650 -13.41 -27.34 11.18
C SER A 650 -13.79 -28.79 10.99
N LEU A 651 -15.07 -29.14 11.24
CA LEU A 651 -15.56 -30.52 11.12
C LEU A 651 -16.07 -30.87 9.72
N LYS A 652 -16.25 -29.88 8.84
CA LYS A 652 -16.94 -30.02 7.55
C LYS A 652 -18.33 -30.63 7.72
N GLU A 653 -19.04 -30.17 8.74
CA GLU A 653 -20.40 -30.58 9.08
C GLU A 653 -21.13 -29.37 9.67
N GLU A 654 -22.38 -29.12 9.28
CA GLU A 654 -23.16 -28.03 9.88
C GLU A 654 -23.62 -28.38 11.30
N ILE A 655 -23.12 -27.67 12.31
CA ILE A 655 -23.42 -27.93 13.71
C ILE A 655 -23.67 -26.65 14.52
N GLU A 656 -24.28 -26.81 15.69
CA GLU A 656 -24.56 -25.72 16.62
C GLU A 656 -24.06 -26.11 18.02
N VAL A 657 -22.95 -25.49 18.45
CA VAL A 657 -22.31 -25.69 19.75
C VAL A 657 -22.76 -24.68 20.81
N VAL A 658 -23.31 -23.54 20.39
CA VAL A 658 -23.86 -22.51 21.27
C VAL A 658 -25.22 -22.04 20.73
N ASN A 659 -26.21 -22.01 21.61
CA ASN A 659 -27.52 -21.38 21.38
C ASN A 659 -28.05 -20.78 22.69
N PHE A 660 -29.09 -19.95 22.56
CA PHE A 660 -29.69 -19.19 23.66
C PHE A 660 -31.21 -19.38 23.77
N ASP A 661 -31.76 -20.46 23.19
CA ASP A 661 -33.21 -20.66 23.12
C ASP A 661 -33.86 -20.78 24.51
N ASP A 662 -33.10 -21.22 25.51
CA ASP A 662 -33.48 -21.36 26.92
C ASP A 662 -33.15 -20.12 27.79
N ILE A 663 -32.52 -19.07 27.24
CA ILE A 663 -32.21 -17.84 27.98
C ILE A 663 -33.32 -16.79 27.72
N PRO A 664 -34.02 -16.31 28.77
CA PRO A 664 -35.01 -15.24 28.62
C PRO A 664 -34.40 -13.95 28.09
N LYS A 665 -35.06 -13.28 27.13
CA LYS A 665 -34.66 -11.97 26.59
C LYS A 665 -34.99 -10.82 27.54
N ASP A 666 -34.45 -10.87 28.75
CA ASP A 666 -34.59 -9.83 29.77
C ASP A 666 -33.33 -8.93 29.86
N ARG A 667 -33.25 -8.07 30.88
CA ARG A 667 -32.09 -7.17 31.09
C ARG A 667 -30.78 -7.91 31.39
N ASN A 668 -30.84 -9.18 31.78
CA ASN A 668 -29.67 -10.02 32.08
C ASN A 668 -29.26 -10.91 30.90
N TYR A 669 -30.05 -10.94 29.80
CA TYR A 669 -29.82 -11.79 28.64
C TYR A 669 -28.36 -11.80 28.18
N ALA A 670 -27.81 -10.63 27.85
CA ALA A 670 -26.45 -10.50 27.32
C ALA A 670 -25.40 -11.07 28.30
N LYS A 671 -25.58 -10.81 29.61
CA LYS A 671 -24.68 -11.30 30.65
C LYS A 671 -24.72 -12.84 30.76
N THR A 672 -25.92 -13.42 30.79
CA THR A 672 -26.09 -14.88 30.89
C THR A 672 -25.63 -15.58 29.62
N ALA A 673 -25.90 -15.01 28.45
CA ALA A 673 -25.43 -15.51 27.16
C ALA A 673 -23.89 -15.48 27.05
N ALA A 674 -23.26 -14.36 27.45
CA ALA A 674 -21.81 -14.25 27.47
C ALA A 674 -21.16 -15.26 28.42
N GLN A 675 -21.74 -15.49 29.61
CA GLN A 675 -21.27 -16.54 30.52
C GLN A 675 -21.36 -17.93 29.89
N ARG A 676 -22.41 -18.23 29.12
CA ARG A 676 -22.51 -19.51 28.39
C ARG A 676 -21.43 -19.63 27.31
N ILE A 677 -21.19 -18.55 26.56
CA ILE A 677 -20.12 -18.51 25.55
C ILE A 677 -18.76 -18.78 26.21
N LEU A 678 -18.42 -18.08 27.29
CA LEU A 678 -17.13 -18.20 27.97
C LEU A 678 -16.90 -19.59 28.58
N LYS A 679 -17.98 -20.28 28.99
CA LYS A 679 -17.96 -21.66 29.50
C LYS A 679 -17.96 -22.73 28.40
N ASN A 680 -18.10 -22.34 27.13
CA ASN A 680 -18.06 -23.31 26.05
C ASN A 680 -16.63 -23.83 25.84
N PRO A 681 -16.41 -25.16 25.75
CA PRO A 681 -15.05 -25.73 25.62
C PRO A 681 -14.29 -25.24 24.39
N ASP A 682 -14.97 -25.05 23.25
CA ASP A 682 -14.35 -24.56 22.03
C ASP A 682 -13.92 -23.09 22.18
N MET A 683 -14.77 -22.24 22.77
CA MET A 683 -14.43 -20.85 23.08
C MET A 683 -13.23 -20.75 24.03
N TYR A 684 -13.26 -21.55 25.10
CA TYR A 684 -12.17 -21.63 26.07
C TYR A 684 -10.84 -22.03 25.44
N SER A 685 -10.85 -23.02 24.54
CA SER A 685 -9.63 -23.43 23.84
C SER A 685 -8.97 -22.28 23.06
N LEU A 686 -9.76 -21.34 22.52
CA LEU A 686 -9.28 -20.22 21.74
C LEU A 686 -8.77 -19.07 22.61
N TYR A 687 -9.54 -18.61 23.61
CA TYR A 687 -9.08 -17.51 24.45
C TYR A 687 -8.00 -17.95 25.43
N LYS A 688 -7.94 -19.22 25.85
CA LYS A 688 -6.86 -19.74 26.70
C LYS A 688 -5.50 -19.51 26.07
N LYS A 689 -5.29 -19.90 24.81
CA LYS A 689 -4.02 -19.68 24.10
C LYS A 689 -3.63 -18.19 24.09
N THR A 690 -4.60 -17.31 23.91
CA THR A 690 -4.38 -15.85 23.91
C THR A 690 -3.99 -15.34 25.30
N TYR A 691 -4.68 -15.82 26.34
CA TYR A 691 -4.41 -15.45 27.74
C TYR A 691 -3.05 -15.97 28.20
N ASP A 692 -2.70 -17.21 27.88
CA ASP A 692 -1.39 -17.81 28.20
C ASP A 692 -0.25 -16.98 27.58
N TYR A 693 -0.42 -16.51 26.34
CA TYR A 693 0.55 -15.62 25.70
C TYR A 693 0.65 -14.29 26.44
N ARG A 694 -0.48 -13.61 26.71
CA ARG A 694 -0.50 -12.35 27.47
C ARG A 694 0.17 -12.49 28.83
N GLU A 695 -0.07 -13.60 29.52
CA GLU A 695 0.50 -13.88 30.84
C GLU A 695 2.04 -14.00 30.77
N SER A 696 2.56 -14.70 29.76
CA SER A 696 4.01 -14.78 29.53
C SER A 696 4.63 -13.44 29.11
N GLU A 697 3.91 -12.64 28.33
CA GLU A 697 4.36 -11.35 27.85
C GLU A 697 4.43 -10.32 28.98
N VAL A 698 3.41 -10.28 29.86
CA VAL A 698 3.42 -9.45 31.06
C VAL A 698 4.63 -9.77 31.92
N GLU A 699 4.95 -11.05 32.14
CA GLU A 699 6.13 -11.45 32.90
C GLU A 699 7.45 -10.95 32.27
N SER A 700 7.60 -11.11 30.95
CA SER A 700 8.76 -10.59 30.21
C SER A 700 8.87 -9.07 30.33
N ASN A 701 7.76 -8.36 30.15
CA ASN A 701 7.68 -6.90 30.24
C ASN A 701 8.02 -6.39 31.65
N LEU A 702 7.57 -7.08 32.72
CA LEU A 702 7.89 -6.74 34.11
C LEU A 702 9.39 -6.76 34.35
N LYS A 703 10.06 -7.80 33.85
CA LYS A 703 11.50 -7.93 33.91
C LYS A 703 12.21 -6.83 33.11
N GLN A 704 11.84 -6.64 31.84
CA GLN A 704 12.47 -5.63 30.97
C GLN A 704 12.35 -4.21 31.54
N CYS A 705 11.17 -3.87 32.06
CA CYS A 705 10.91 -2.58 32.71
C CYS A 705 11.86 -2.35 33.88
N SER A 706 12.05 -3.37 34.74
CA SER A 706 12.94 -3.29 35.89
C SER A 706 14.42 -3.15 35.53
N GLU A 707 14.82 -3.64 34.36
CA GLU A 707 16.17 -3.53 33.81
C GLU A 707 16.39 -2.20 33.06
N GLY A 708 15.39 -1.31 33.01
CA GLY A 708 15.45 -0.05 32.26
C GLY A 708 15.44 -0.22 30.74
N LYS A 709 15.03 -1.40 30.25
CA LYS A 709 14.83 -1.68 28.82
C LYS A 709 13.41 -1.27 28.39
N TYR A 710 13.19 -1.19 27.09
CA TYR A 710 11.85 -0.97 26.53
C TYR A 710 10.88 -2.04 27.06
N SER A 711 9.70 -1.60 27.49
CA SER A 711 8.62 -2.46 28.00
C SER A 711 7.28 -1.79 27.77
N ASN A 712 6.24 -2.59 27.57
CA ASN A 712 4.91 -2.09 27.25
C ASN A 712 4.05 -1.72 28.47
N ILE A 713 4.60 -1.83 29.69
CA ILE A 713 3.86 -1.72 30.95
C ILE A 713 3.15 -0.37 31.13
N PHE A 714 3.73 0.70 30.60
CA PHE A 714 3.21 2.06 30.75
C PHE A 714 2.61 2.64 29.45
N LEU A 715 2.46 1.83 28.38
CA LEU A 715 1.93 2.31 27.10
C LEU A 715 0.51 2.86 27.23
N ASP A 716 -0.34 2.21 28.03
CA ASP A 716 -1.68 2.72 28.32
C ASP A 716 -1.59 3.85 29.37
N THR A 717 -1.05 5.00 28.97
CA THR A 717 -1.01 6.24 29.76
C THR A 717 -1.59 7.41 28.98
N LYS A 718 -2.53 8.14 29.57
CA LYS A 718 -3.22 9.28 28.92
C LYS A 718 -3.09 10.54 29.77
N VAL A 719 -2.88 11.69 29.13
CA VAL A 719 -3.03 13.00 29.76
C VAL A 719 -4.52 13.34 29.79
N GLN A 720 -5.02 13.77 30.95
CA GLN A 720 -6.43 14.04 31.19
C GLN A 720 -6.60 15.41 31.82
N ASN A 721 -7.61 16.15 31.35
CA ASN A 721 -8.01 17.46 31.86
C ASN A 721 -6.90 18.53 31.92
N GLY A 722 -5.81 18.34 31.16
CA GLY A 722 -4.67 19.26 31.09
C GLY A 722 -3.71 19.22 32.29
N CYS A 723 -4.05 18.57 33.40
CA CYS A 723 -3.24 18.58 34.63
C CYS A 723 -2.78 17.21 35.13
N ALA A 724 -3.39 16.11 34.65
CA ALA A 724 -3.11 14.79 35.20
C ALA A 724 -2.64 13.81 34.14
N ARG A 725 -1.69 12.95 34.50
CA ARG A 725 -1.25 11.80 33.69
C ARG A 725 -1.70 10.52 34.36
N VAL A 726 -2.54 9.75 33.67
CA VAL A 726 -3.17 8.53 34.20
C VAL A 726 -2.75 7.31 33.40
N GLY A 727 -1.98 6.44 34.05
CA GLY A 727 -1.49 5.17 33.53
C GLY A 727 -2.24 3.96 34.08
N GLN A 728 -2.13 2.85 33.37
CA GLN A 728 -2.68 1.57 33.80
C GLN A 728 -1.83 0.40 33.33
N THR A 729 -1.64 -0.58 34.22
CA THR A 729 -1.09 -1.90 33.94
C THR A 729 -2.05 -2.98 34.44
N LYS A 730 -2.32 -3.97 33.60
CA LYS A 730 -3.09 -5.17 33.94
C LYS A 730 -2.11 -6.34 34.11
N ILE A 731 -2.23 -7.08 35.20
CA ILE A 731 -1.39 -8.25 35.50
C ILE A 731 -2.27 -9.44 35.86
N PHE A 732 -1.85 -10.65 35.49
CA PHE A 732 -2.51 -11.88 35.95
C PHE A 732 -2.09 -12.19 37.39
N ALA A 733 -2.93 -12.92 38.11
CA ALA A 733 -2.64 -13.31 39.49
C ALA A 733 -1.33 -14.11 39.64
N SER A 734 -1.02 -14.96 38.66
CA SER A 734 0.23 -15.72 38.54
C SER A 734 1.47 -14.85 38.32
N ASN A 735 1.33 -13.69 37.66
CA ASN A 735 2.44 -12.76 37.45
C ASN A 735 2.75 -11.93 38.70
N PHE A 736 1.92 -11.97 39.74
CA PHE A 736 2.06 -11.09 40.89
C PHE A 736 3.38 -11.33 41.65
N ASP A 737 3.83 -12.58 41.77
CA ASP A 737 5.12 -12.90 42.40
C ASP A 737 6.30 -12.28 41.63
N SER A 738 6.24 -12.29 40.30
CA SER A 738 7.21 -11.62 39.43
C SER A 738 7.10 -10.09 39.53
N PHE A 739 5.89 -9.53 39.61
CA PHE A 739 5.70 -8.11 39.88
C PHE A 739 6.33 -7.69 41.21
N VAL A 740 6.09 -8.41 42.31
CA VAL A 740 6.70 -8.14 43.62
C VAL A 740 8.23 -8.18 43.54
N ARG A 741 8.79 -9.17 42.84
CA ARG A 741 10.25 -9.31 42.66
C ARG A 741 10.87 -8.10 41.95
N TYR A 742 10.17 -7.52 40.99
CA TYR A 742 10.68 -6.43 40.14
C TYR A 742 10.15 -5.04 40.51
N THR A 743 9.35 -4.94 41.59
CA THR A 743 8.55 -3.76 41.95
C THR A 743 9.38 -2.47 42.06
N ASP A 744 10.55 -2.52 42.71
CA ASP A 744 11.37 -1.33 42.92
C ASP A 744 11.91 -0.75 41.59
N GLY A 745 12.35 -1.63 40.67
CA GLY A 745 12.81 -1.22 39.35
C GLY A 745 11.66 -0.63 38.50
N ILE A 746 10.49 -1.27 38.54
CA ILE A 746 9.30 -0.81 37.79
C ILE A 746 8.85 0.57 38.29
N ARG A 747 8.73 0.76 39.61
CA ARG A 747 8.35 2.05 40.21
C ARG A 747 9.38 3.15 39.94
N THR A 748 10.67 2.80 39.94
CA THR A 748 11.74 3.74 39.56
C THR A 748 11.59 4.20 38.11
N SER A 749 11.35 3.27 37.19
CA SER A 749 11.12 3.56 35.78
C SER A 749 9.89 4.45 35.57
N TRP A 750 8.77 4.13 36.24
CA TRP A 750 7.56 4.94 36.19
C TRP A 750 7.77 6.36 36.70
N LEU A 751 8.39 6.51 37.88
CA LEU A 751 8.67 7.80 38.48
C LEU A 751 9.54 8.67 37.58
N LYS A 752 10.58 8.08 36.98
CA LYS A 752 11.45 8.80 36.04
C LYS A 752 10.66 9.34 34.84
N GLN A 753 9.78 8.52 34.24
CA GLN A 753 8.91 8.99 33.15
C GLN A 753 7.93 10.08 33.62
N ALA A 754 7.43 10.00 34.85
CA ALA A 754 6.54 11.02 35.41
C ALA A 754 7.27 12.36 35.55
N GLN A 755 8.46 12.34 36.12
CA GLN A 755 9.33 13.52 36.29
C GLN A 755 9.77 14.13 34.95
N GLU A 756 10.12 13.30 33.96
CA GLU A 756 10.47 13.76 32.61
C GLU A 756 9.30 14.50 31.94
N VAL A 757 8.09 13.95 32.02
CA VAL A 757 6.88 14.61 31.47
C VAL A 757 6.57 15.90 32.20
N ASN A 758 6.59 15.94 33.54
CA ASN A 758 6.34 17.16 34.29
C ASN A 758 7.41 18.24 34.01
N LYS A 759 8.66 17.85 33.74
CA LYS A 759 9.71 18.79 33.35
C LYS A 759 9.44 19.43 31.98
N GLU A 760 8.87 18.68 31.04
CA GLU A 760 8.50 19.17 29.71
C GLU A 760 7.18 19.97 29.73
N TYR A 761 6.22 19.52 30.54
CA TYR A 761 4.87 20.09 30.70
C TYR A 761 4.57 20.30 32.19
N PRO A 762 5.00 21.41 32.80
CA PRO A 762 4.85 21.67 34.24
C PRO A 762 3.39 21.65 34.74
N GLU A 763 2.44 21.94 33.85
CA GLU A 763 1.01 21.87 34.13
C GLU A 763 0.51 20.44 34.40
N ILE A 764 1.21 19.42 33.88
CA ILE A 764 0.93 18.02 34.16
C ILE A 764 1.69 17.64 35.44
N ASP A 765 1.05 17.87 36.58
CA ASP A 765 1.67 17.80 37.90
C ASP A 765 1.11 16.68 38.79
N LEU A 766 0.03 16.03 38.37
CA LEU A 766 -0.61 14.90 39.07
C LEU A 766 -0.45 13.61 38.26
N HIS A 767 0.35 12.68 38.76
CA HIS A 767 0.60 11.39 38.10
C HIS A 767 -0.02 10.25 38.90
N ILE A 768 -0.90 9.49 38.23
CA ILE A 768 -1.62 8.36 38.83
C ILE A 768 -1.36 7.12 37.99
N HIS A 769 -1.00 6.00 38.60
CA HIS A 769 -0.85 4.73 37.89
C HIS A 769 -1.56 3.58 38.59
N MET A 770 -2.36 2.83 37.84
CA MET A 770 -3.12 1.68 38.34
C MET A 770 -2.39 0.39 38.00
N VAL A 771 -2.11 -0.45 38.99
CA VAL A 771 -1.72 -1.85 38.81
C VAL A 771 -2.89 -2.71 39.25
N SER A 772 -3.50 -3.41 38.31
CA SER A 772 -4.76 -4.12 38.53
C SER A 772 -4.69 -5.59 38.11
N THR A 773 -5.35 -6.46 38.87
CA THR A 773 -5.42 -7.89 38.59
C THR A 773 -6.53 -8.21 37.60
N ILE A 774 -6.21 -8.98 36.57
CA ILE A 774 -7.19 -9.56 35.64
C ILE A 774 -7.32 -11.07 35.85
N ALA A 775 -8.52 -11.59 35.57
CA ALA A 775 -8.81 -13.01 35.69
C ALA A 775 -8.01 -13.84 34.66
N SER A 776 -7.53 -15.00 35.08
CA SER A 776 -6.93 -16.00 34.19
C SER A 776 -7.99 -16.72 33.35
N ALA A 777 -7.58 -17.35 32.25
CA ALA A 777 -8.50 -18.11 31.40
C ALA A 777 -9.25 -19.21 32.16
N GLU A 778 -8.59 -19.86 33.12
CA GLU A 778 -9.21 -20.89 33.97
C GLU A 778 -10.31 -20.31 34.87
N GLU A 779 -10.07 -19.15 35.48
CA GLU A 779 -11.04 -18.48 36.36
C GLU A 779 -12.28 -18.02 35.58
N VAL A 780 -12.06 -17.52 34.36
CA VAL A 780 -13.14 -17.14 33.44
C VAL A 780 -13.98 -18.36 33.04
N TYR A 781 -13.33 -19.47 32.68
CA TYR A 781 -13.99 -20.71 32.28
C TYR A 781 -14.82 -21.32 33.41
N HIS A 782 -14.27 -21.40 34.62
CA HIS A 782 -14.99 -21.96 35.78
C HIS A 782 -15.96 -20.95 36.40
N ASN A 783 -15.92 -19.68 35.98
CA ASN A 783 -16.65 -18.56 36.57
C ASN A 783 -16.40 -18.48 38.10
N GLN A 784 -15.13 -18.60 38.47
CA GLN A 784 -14.60 -18.55 39.84
C GLN A 784 -13.42 -17.59 39.85
N ILE A 785 -13.69 -16.30 40.05
CA ILE A 785 -12.66 -15.25 40.12
C ILE A 785 -12.25 -15.04 41.57
N GLY A 786 -10.97 -15.23 41.89
CA GLY A 786 -10.45 -15.12 43.25
C GLY A 786 -10.97 -16.21 44.21
N PRO A 787 -10.63 -16.15 45.52
CA PRO A 787 -9.94 -15.06 46.22
C PRO A 787 -8.43 -15.01 45.92
N TYR A 788 -7.92 -13.80 45.73
CA TYR A 788 -6.49 -13.54 45.54
C TYR A 788 -5.81 -13.19 46.86
N LYS A 789 -4.56 -13.62 47.05
CA LYS A 789 -3.77 -13.32 48.26
C LYS A 789 -3.14 -11.93 48.23
N HIS A 790 -3.02 -11.33 47.05
CA HIS A 790 -2.39 -10.05 46.84
C HIS A 790 -3.40 -8.90 46.79
N GLN A 791 -2.91 -7.68 46.54
CA GLN A 791 -3.69 -6.45 46.45
C GLN A 791 -3.34 -5.71 45.17
N ASP A 792 -4.33 -5.03 44.59
CA ASP A 792 -4.11 -4.08 43.51
C ASP A 792 -3.56 -2.77 44.07
N GLU A 793 -2.83 -2.01 43.25
CA GLU A 793 -2.12 -0.80 43.66
C GLU A 793 -2.53 0.42 42.84
N LEU A 794 -2.67 1.57 43.48
CA LEU A 794 -2.82 2.87 42.85
C LEU A 794 -1.68 3.78 43.33
N TRP A 795 -0.78 4.12 42.41
CA TRP A 795 0.41 4.90 42.68
C TRP A 795 0.14 6.38 42.42
N PHE A 796 0.68 7.23 43.27
CA PHE A 796 0.59 8.67 43.16
C PHE A 796 1.99 9.29 43.20
N TRP A 797 2.23 10.20 42.28
CA TRP A 797 3.33 11.14 42.32
C TRP A 797 2.85 12.54 41.97
N ILE A 798 3.30 13.54 42.72
CA ILE A 798 3.09 14.96 42.44
C ILE A 798 4.40 15.73 42.41
N SER A 799 4.44 16.83 41.66
CA SER A 799 5.55 17.79 41.72
C SER A 799 5.51 18.59 43.03
N ASP A 800 6.64 19.14 43.46
CA ASP A 800 6.72 19.95 44.68
C ASP A 800 6.26 21.40 44.42
N THR A 801 4.98 21.55 44.11
CA THR A 801 4.33 22.83 43.84
C THR A 801 2.95 22.88 44.49
N GLN A 802 2.54 24.03 45.03
CA GLN A 802 1.23 24.17 45.69
C GLN A 802 0.06 23.74 44.78
N GLN A 803 0.18 24.00 43.48
CA GLN A 803 -0.82 23.60 42.49
C GLN A 803 -1.00 22.07 42.44
N ALA A 804 0.10 21.31 42.46
CA ALA A 804 0.05 19.85 42.46
C ALA A 804 -0.55 19.30 43.76
N TYR A 805 -0.26 19.94 44.90
CA TYR A 805 -0.91 19.63 46.18
C TYR A 805 -2.43 19.83 46.10
N ASP A 806 -2.87 20.95 45.53
CA ASP A 806 -4.29 21.28 45.38
C ASP A 806 -5.00 20.31 44.41
N HIS A 807 -4.33 19.92 43.31
CA HIS A 807 -4.84 18.93 42.36
C HIS A 807 -5.01 17.54 43.01
N LEU A 808 -4.03 17.08 43.79
CA LEU A 808 -4.14 15.82 44.52
C LEU A 808 -5.23 15.88 45.60
N ALA A 809 -5.31 16.97 46.36
CA ALA A 809 -6.36 17.18 47.37
C ALA A 809 -7.77 17.13 46.75
N SER A 810 -7.95 17.82 45.61
CA SER A 810 -9.19 17.82 44.83
C SER A 810 -9.55 16.41 44.35
N PHE A 811 -8.59 15.67 43.78
CA PHE A 811 -8.79 14.29 43.36
C PHE A 811 -9.25 13.40 44.53
N LEU A 812 -8.53 13.43 45.65
CA LEU A 812 -8.82 12.60 46.82
C LEU A 812 -10.20 12.93 47.43
N GLY A 813 -10.53 14.22 47.53
CA GLY A 813 -11.83 14.67 48.03
C GLY A 813 -12.99 14.17 47.16
N ASN A 814 -12.84 14.23 45.84
CA ASN A 814 -13.84 13.75 44.88
C ASN A 814 -13.92 12.21 44.85
N PHE A 815 -12.77 11.53 44.93
CA PHE A 815 -12.68 10.08 44.87
C PHE A 815 -13.22 9.39 46.14
N LYS A 816 -13.21 10.08 47.29
CA LYS A 816 -13.70 9.58 48.59
C LYS A 816 -15.07 8.90 48.51
N ASN A 817 -16.04 9.53 47.84
CA ASN A 817 -17.41 9.02 47.78
C ASN A 817 -17.52 7.69 47.03
N VAL A 818 -16.63 7.41 46.08
CA VAL A 818 -16.61 6.14 45.34
C VAL A 818 -15.78 5.10 46.06
N ALA A 819 -14.67 5.51 46.68
CA ALA A 819 -13.88 4.66 47.56
C ALA A 819 -14.70 4.03 48.69
N GLU A 820 -15.71 4.73 49.20
CA GLU A 820 -16.65 4.19 50.20
C GLU A 820 -17.46 2.99 49.69
N ASN A 821 -17.77 2.92 48.39
CA ASN A 821 -18.59 1.84 47.80
C ASN A 821 -17.85 0.51 47.62
N PHE A 822 -16.51 0.51 47.64
CA PHE A 822 -15.67 -0.69 47.54
C PHE A 822 -14.67 -0.80 48.70
N ARG A 823 -14.99 -0.16 49.82
CA ARG A 823 -14.17 -0.17 51.02
C ARG A 823 -14.15 -1.57 51.65
N ASP A 824 -13.04 -2.27 51.46
CA ASP A 824 -12.77 -3.55 52.13
C ASP A 824 -11.90 -3.33 53.38
N LYS A 825 -11.88 -4.29 54.31
CA LYS A 825 -11.05 -4.25 55.54
C LYS A 825 -9.55 -4.13 55.24
N ASP A 826 -9.14 -4.52 54.04
CA ASP A 826 -7.73 -4.58 53.64
C ASP A 826 -7.23 -3.34 52.89
N MET A 827 -8.10 -2.34 52.64
CA MET A 827 -7.73 -1.08 51.98
C MET A 827 -6.84 -0.23 52.88
N HIS A 828 -5.66 0.16 52.40
CA HIS A 828 -4.74 1.04 53.14
C HIS A 828 -3.81 1.83 52.20
N VAL A 829 -3.27 2.94 52.69
CA VAL A 829 -2.27 3.75 51.96
C VAL A 829 -0.90 3.56 52.59
N GLU A 830 0.08 3.27 51.75
CA GLU A 830 1.50 3.16 52.10
C GLU A 830 2.26 4.35 51.51
N PHE A 831 2.97 5.10 52.36
CA PHE A 831 3.80 6.23 51.94
C PHE A 831 5.27 5.82 51.93
N ILE A 832 5.93 6.04 50.79
CA ILE A 832 7.31 5.68 50.53
C ILE A 832 8.05 6.96 50.12
N GLY A 833 9.30 7.12 50.54
CA GLY A 833 10.15 8.24 50.13
C GLY A 833 10.14 9.44 51.08
N PRO A 834 10.98 10.44 50.80
CA PRO A 834 11.24 11.58 51.71
C PRO A 834 10.02 12.48 51.95
N ASN A 835 9.03 12.47 51.05
CA ASN A 835 7.78 13.25 51.14
C ASN A 835 6.63 12.51 51.82
N ALA A 836 6.92 11.43 52.55
CA ALA A 836 5.90 10.60 53.20
C ALA A 836 5.03 11.40 54.19
N ASP A 837 5.61 12.35 54.92
CA ASP A 837 4.90 13.18 55.90
C ASP A 837 3.93 14.15 55.21
N GLU A 838 4.32 14.75 54.09
CA GLU A 838 3.47 15.64 53.30
C GLU A 838 2.28 14.88 52.71
N TYR A 839 2.52 13.71 52.09
CA TYR A 839 1.44 12.85 51.62
C TYR A 839 0.51 12.41 52.75
N ALA A 840 1.06 12.06 53.92
CA ALA A 840 0.26 11.67 55.07
C ALA A 840 -0.71 12.78 55.50
N GLN A 841 -0.28 14.05 55.45
CA GLN A 841 -1.13 15.20 55.75
C GLN A 841 -2.24 15.41 54.70
N ILE A 842 -1.91 15.38 53.40
CA ILE A 842 -2.91 15.58 52.33
C ILE A 842 -3.98 14.49 52.37
N PHE A 843 -3.56 13.22 52.48
CA PHE A 843 -4.47 12.09 52.58
C PHE A 843 -5.27 12.13 53.89
N GLN A 844 -4.70 12.66 54.98
CA GLN A 844 -5.42 12.87 56.22
C GLN A 844 -6.57 13.85 56.09
N GLN A 845 -6.34 14.97 55.39
CA GLN A 845 -7.32 16.03 55.26
C GLN A 845 -8.43 15.66 54.25
N ASN A 846 -8.07 14.99 53.15
CA ASN A 846 -8.95 14.83 52.00
C ASN A 846 -9.49 13.40 51.80
N PHE A 847 -8.88 12.38 52.42
CA PHE A 847 -9.25 10.96 52.28
C PHE A 847 -9.41 10.28 53.66
N LEU A 848 -10.34 10.84 54.44
CA LEU A 848 -10.61 10.45 55.83
C LEU A 848 -11.03 8.97 55.94
N ASN A 849 -10.54 8.29 56.99
CA ASN A 849 -10.89 6.92 57.41
C ASN A 849 -10.17 5.73 56.73
N ILE A 850 -9.07 5.92 56.01
CA ILE A 850 -8.28 4.79 55.50
C ILE A 850 -7.01 4.57 56.35
N PRO A 851 -6.69 3.33 56.76
CA PRO A 851 -5.44 3.00 57.44
C PRO A 851 -4.22 3.49 56.65
N ARG A 852 -3.25 4.07 57.35
CA ARG A 852 -2.05 4.69 56.77
C ARG A 852 -0.82 4.03 57.35
N LYS A 853 0.17 3.77 56.51
CA LYS A 853 1.44 3.16 56.88
C LYS A 853 2.59 3.95 56.25
N ILE A 854 3.50 4.45 57.08
CA ILE A 854 4.77 5.03 56.61
C ILE A 854 5.80 3.90 56.55
N ALA A 855 6.50 3.75 55.42
CA ALA A 855 7.53 2.71 55.27
C ALA A 855 8.69 2.93 56.26
N LYS A 856 9.26 1.85 56.82
CA LYS A 856 10.29 1.92 57.88
C LYS A 856 11.56 2.67 57.46
N ASP A 857 11.92 2.62 56.17
CA ASP A 857 13.09 3.28 55.58
C ASP A 857 12.69 4.38 54.58
N PHE A 858 11.60 5.11 54.85
CA PHE A 858 11.03 6.09 53.90
C PHE A 858 12.05 7.12 53.40
N GLN A 859 13.02 7.54 54.22
CA GLN A 859 14.05 8.53 53.81
C GLN A 859 14.94 8.09 52.63
N LYS A 860 14.99 6.79 52.30
CA LYS A 860 15.75 6.25 51.16
C LYS A 860 14.86 5.73 50.02
N GLY A 861 13.54 5.81 50.17
CA GLY A 861 12.57 5.30 49.21
C GLY A 861 12.24 6.28 48.08
N LEU A 862 11.51 5.79 47.08
CA LEU A 862 10.95 6.63 46.02
C LEU A 862 9.78 7.47 46.57
N PRO A 863 9.66 8.78 46.24
CA PRO A 863 8.65 9.71 46.77
C PRO A 863 7.21 9.44 46.27
N LEU A 864 6.62 8.32 46.69
CA LEU A 864 5.36 7.78 46.18
C LEU A 864 4.36 7.52 47.30
N ALA A 865 3.07 7.81 47.03
CA ALA A 865 1.97 7.26 47.82
C ALA A 865 1.33 6.09 47.06
N ILE A 866 1.05 5.00 47.77
CA ILE A 866 0.50 3.77 47.20
C ILE A 866 -0.76 3.40 47.94
N LEU A 867 -1.91 3.55 47.28
CA LEU A 867 -3.17 3.05 47.79
C LEU A 867 -3.33 1.58 47.38
N ARG A 868 -3.39 0.68 48.36
CA ARG A 868 -3.62 -0.75 48.15
C ARG A 868 -5.08 -1.08 48.38
N ILE A 869 -5.66 -1.85 47.46
CA ILE A 869 -7.08 -2.20 47.44
C ILE A 869 -7.25 -3.69 47.11
N LYS A 870 -8.43 -4.22 47.42
CA LYS A 870 -8.77 -5.59 47.05
C LYS A 870 -8.69 -5.76 45.52
N PRO A 871 -8.09 -6.85 45.02
CA PRO A 871 -7.97 -7.07 43.58
C PRO A 871 -9.32 -7.02 42.83
N GLY A 872 -9.34 -6.36 41.68
CA GLY A 872 -10.53 -6.20 40.84
C GLY A 872 -11.55 -5.17 41.34
N SER A 873 -11.29 -4.48 42.46
CA SER A 873 -12.23 -3.49 43.04
C SER A 873 -12.25 -2.18 42.26
N VAL A 874 -11.09 -1.75 41.76
CA VAL A 874 -11.01 -0.75 40.70
C VAL A 874 -10.80 -1.57 39.44
N ASN A 875 -11.86 -1.70 38.64
CA ASN A 875 -12.00 -2.68 37.56
C ASN A 875 -11.18 -2.30 36.31
N SER A 876 -9.91 -1.93 36.53
CA SER A 876 -8.91 -1.68 35.50
C SER A 876 -9.42 -0.71 34.42
N ARG A 877 -10.02 0.42 34.85
CA ARG A 877 -10.58 1.41 33.94
C ARG A 877 -10.20 2.81 34.39
N LYS A 878 -9.52 3.55 33.51
CA LYS A 878 -9.28 4.99 33.67
C LYS A 878 -10.57 5.74 33.92
N SER A 879 -11.68 5.36 33.28
CA SER A 879 -12.99 5.98 33.49
C SER A 879 -13.56 5.85 34.91
N MET A 880 -13.02 4.98 35.77
CA MET A 880 -13.38 4.95 37.20
C MET A 880 -12.64 6.00 38.03
N ILE A 881 -11.56 6.58 37.53
CA ILE A 881 -10.80 7.64 38.21
C ILE A 881 -10.94 8.99 37.49
N THR A 882 -11.05 8.99 36.16
CA THR A 882 -11.21 10.18 35.30
C THR A 882 -12.28 11.16 35.78
N PRO A 883 -13.48 10.75 36.22
CA PRO A 883 -14.50 11.68 36.69
C PRO A 883 -14.08 12.49 37.93
N PHE A 884 -13.10 12.01 38.68
CA PHE A 884 -12.62 12.62 39.93
C PHE A 884 -11.36 13.45 39.74
N ILE A 885 -10.75 13.42 38.55
CA ILE A 885 -9.56 14.21 38.24
C ILE A 885 -9.96 15.68 38.13
N PRO A 886 -9.19 16.60 38.72
CA PRO A 886 -9.44 18.04 38.59
C PRO A 886 -9.46 18.48 37.12
N ARG A 887 -10.15 19.58 36.83
CA ARG A 887 -10.15 20.22 35.51
C ARG A 887 -9.48 21.57 35.61
N ILE A 888 -8.49 21.81 34.75
CA ILE A 888 -8.06 23.17 34.47
C ILE A 888 -9.24 23.86 33.77
N ILE A 889 -9.92 24.75 34.48
CA ILE A 889 -10.90 25.64 33.86
C ILE A 889 -10.07 26.68 33.10
N PRO A 890 -10.25 26.81 31.76
CA PRO A 890 -9.48 27.77 30.97
C PRO A 890 -9.71 29.22 31.39
#